data_AF-A0A6J6SH66-F1
#
_entry.id   AF-A0A6J6SH66-F1
#
_cell.length_a   1.000
_cell.length_b   1.000
_cell.length_c   1.000
_cell.angle_alpha   90.00
_cell.angle_beta   90.00
_cell.angle_gamma   90.00
#
_symmetry.space_group_name_H-M   'P 1'
#
loop_
_entity.id
_entity.type
_entity.pdbx_description
1 polymer ?
#
loop_
_entity_poly.entity_id
_entity_poly.type
_entity_poly.pdbx_seq_one_letter_code
_entity_poly.pdbx_strand_id
1 'polypeptide(L)'
;MRARYLLLIAALFGSVFVAPAQALPSQVKSIDAPWVYFYADKSGTGQISKSSIPRTYSVDKAITKSSFKVDFTNTPDIYRPSINAAVDVWAQNFASQVPVKVQILWERQASPGTLAAASPGKFHTNFKNIPDKDLWYASALADSLAGEDIEPTIPEVTIRINSTNGSMLYLGTDGNCPSNKYDLESMILHEMAHGLGFLSNADYDTLFGYGSIQQPTPYDAYAQLSDGRRLMDLDSPSLELGTALTQSLVWSGANGVRANNGIKPPLYTPKIYEGGSSVSHLDETTFENSAKDAVMSPNLKMGEVFHNPGPLLIAMFEDMLAKPPAGLPFGLPGVPRNVKALVGDRSAIVSFDPPINQRTAQVTSYVIKVNQTGIEKTVTASPAVMTGLSNGSAYSFTITAKNAVGISTEATTNGVIPQASWKKTTIDSTADGKYLATSTYAGKTIVAYSDTQKGLLKLATWTGKKWTVQTVDGDSTSGAKTKNSVAGSVSICTNKVGKTEYLNLYYADLTNKDLRRASYNGKKWSFEVIDGDGPTIQSYKEADRVRTASDVSVSNACAITAAGEQVFYRDESQGILLGAVRDGKDWRYEIIDGDSLNNNRTMGDVGFHLQAKVVGTKVSVIYDSVLSVSNVDKSTLRGDVRIASRESAFPEDWKYQTLQASGTNTIVAGYALALTSGSKYLNAAWLGASGISLPKADQIQWSRIGIDLSPITAKTDYFGVPSGPVAVDDSALIFGCQERLCTYNKTDQTINLISATNMSDAKNVTWITVNKVKYALVASGGKLTLFRKP
;
A
#
# COMPACT_ATOMS: atom_id res chain seq x y z
N MET A 1 -78.57 -14.04 -12.51
CA MET A 1 -77.22 -13.55 -12.83
C MET A 1 -76.34 -13.66 -11.59
N ARG A 2 -75.21 -14.39 -11.74
CA ARG A 2 -73.89 -14.34 -11.05
C ARG A 2 -73.78 -13.55 -9.72
N ALA A 3 -73.02 -13.95 -8.71
CA ALA A 3 -72.23 -15.12 -8.38
C ALA A 3 -71.80 -14.97 -6.90
N ARG A 4 -71.59 -16.11 -6.22
CA ARG A 4 -71.06 -16.21 -4.86
C ARG A 4 -69.57 -15.81 -4.85
N TYR A 5 -69.12 -15.01 -3.88
CA TYR A 5 -67.69 -14.77 -3.66
C TYR A 5 -67.15 -15.67 -2.54
N LEU A 6 -66.25 -16.56 -2.94
CA LEU A 6 -65.38 -17.36 -2.09
C LEU A 6 -64.18 -16.52 -1.63
N LEU A 7 -63.78 -16.73 -0.37
CA LEU A 7 -62.48 -16.35 0.17
C LEU A 7 -61.36 -17.06 -0.59
N LEU A 8 -60.31 -16.31 -0.96
CA LEU A 8 -59.04 -16.85 -1.42
C LEU A 8 -57.90 -16.16 -0.66
N ILE A 9 -57.14 -17.00 0.05
CA ILE A 9 -55.91 -16.71 0.79
C ILE A 9 -54.82 -16.40 -0.25
N ALA A 10 -54.20 -15.21 -0.17
CA ALA A 10 -52.99 -14.89 -0.90
C ALA A 10 -51.82 -14.69 0.07
N ALA A 11 -50.92 -15.67 0.10
CA ALA A 11 -49.62 -15.57 0.75
C ALA A 11 -48.72 -14.63 -0.07
N LEU A 12 -48.31 -13.51 0.51
CA LEU A 12 -47.26 -12.65 -0.05
C LEU A 12 -45.90 -13.31 0.16
N PHE A 13 -45.31 -13.84 -0.91
CA PHE A 13 -43.86 -14.03 -1.01
C PHE A 13 -43.22 -12.67 -1.29
N GLY A 14 -42.70 -12.02 -0.25
CA GLY A 14 -41.79 -10.88 -0.39
C GLY A 14 -40.40 -11.38 -0.76
N SER A 15 -40.05 -11.29 -2.04
CA SER A 15 -38.66 -11.41 -2.51
C SER A 15 -37.87 -10.20 -2.02
N VAL A 16 -37.05 -10.42 -0.98
CA VAL A 16 -35.99 -9.48 -0.61
C VAL A 16 -34.93 -9.54 -1.71
N PHE A 17 -34.93 -8.55 -2.59
CA PHE A 17 -33.77 -8.26 -3.43
C PHE A 17 -32.64 -7.80 -2.51
N VAL A 18 -31.76 -8.74 -2.12
CA VAL A 18 -30.45 -8.41 -1.58
C VAL A 18 -29.66 -7.81 -2.73
N ALA A 19 -29.54 -6.48 -2.76
CA ALA A 19 -28.54 -5.84 -3.60
C ALA A 19 -27.17 -6.45 -3.26
N PRO A 20 -26.39 -6.92 -4.25
CA PRO A 20 -25.04 -7.39 -3.95
C PRO A 20 -24.29 -6.23 -3.30
N ALA A 21 -23.66 -6.49 -2.15
CA ALA A 21 -22.73 -5.56 -1.55
C ALA A 21 -21.68 -5.23 -2.61
N GLN A 22 -21.76 -4.03 -3.19
CA GLN A 22 -20.69 -3.53 -4.03
C GLN A 22 -19.46 -3.49 -3.13
N ALA A 23 -18.47 -4.32 -3.45
CA ALA A 23 -17.13 -4.16 -2.93
C ALA A 23 -16.75 -2.68 -3.14
N LEU A 24 -16.28 -2.01 -2.09
CA LEU A 24 -15.64 -0.71 -2.24
C LEU A 24 -14.65 -0.84 -3.41
N PRO A 25 -14.71 0.03 -4.44
CA PRO A 25 -13.71 -0.02 -5.50
C PRO A 25 -12.34 0.08 -4.82
N SER A 26 -11.43 -0.82 -5.19
CA SER A 26 -10.03 -0.74 -4.81
C SER A 26 -9.55 0.70 -5.04
N GLN A 27 -8.80 1.27 -4.11
CA GLN A 27 -8.35 2.67 -4.20
C GLN A 27 -7.68 2.92 -5.56
N VAL A 28 -8.03 4.04 -6.20
CA VAL A 28 -7.34 4.51 -7.41
C VAL A 28 -5.85 4.62 -7.10
N LYS A 29 -5.02 4.17 -8.02
CA LYS A 29 -3.56 4.28 -7.90
C LYS A 29 -3.08 5.36 -8.85
N SER A 30 -2.18 6.20 -8.37
CA SER A 30 -1.60 7.30 -9.15
C SER A 30 -0.08 7.33 -9.01
N ILE A 31 0.61 7.73 -10.07
CA ILE A 31 2.06 7.95 -10.11
C ILE A 31 2.38 9.24 -10.87
N ASP A 32 3.57 9.79 -10.64
CA ASP A 32 4.05 10.95 -11.40
C ASP A 32 4.31 10.58 -12.87
N ALA A 33 4.07 11.52 -13.77
CA ALA A 33 4.31 11.37 -15.20
C ALA A 33 5.69 11.95 -15.59
N PRO A 34 6.36 11.40 -16.64
CA PRO A 34 7.62 11.93 -17.12
C PRO A 34 7.42 13.24 -17.92
N TRP A 35 8.52 13.97 -18.12
CA TRP A 35 8.55 15.15 -18.98
C TRP A 35 8.94 14.76 -20.41
N VAL A 36 8.22 15.32 -21.38
CA VAL A 36 8.50 15.22 -22.81
C VAL A 36 9.02 16.58 -23.28
N TYR A 37 10.00 16.59 -24.18
CA TYR A 37 10.70 17.82 -24.59
C TYR A 37 10.55 18.05 -26.09
N PHE A 38 10.19 19.28 -26.46
CA PHE A 38 10.13 19.71 -27.85
C PHE A 38 11.34 20.57 -28.21
N TYR A 39 12.02 20.21 -29.30
CA TYR A 39 13.31 20.79 -29.67
C TYR A 39 13.23 21.67 -30.92
N ALA A 40 14.12 22.66 -30.98
CA ALA A 40 14.42 23.39 -32.20
C ALA A 40 15.19 22.48 -33.18
N ASP A 41 14.84 22.52 -34.47
CA ASP A 41 15.59 21.80 -35.51
C ASP A 41 17.09 22.19 -35.51
N LYS A 42 17.97 21.18 -35.61
CA LYS A 42 19.44 21.30 -35.57
C LYS A 42 20.06 21.59 -36.95
N SER A 43 19.28 21.65 -38.03
CA SER A 43 19.78 21.97 -39.37
C SER A 43 20.13 23.48 -39.48
N GLY A 44 21.41 23.81 -39.33
CA GLY A 44 21.87 25.20 -39.22
C GLY A 44 21.47 26.10 -40.39
N THR A 45 20.98 27.30 -40.10
CA THR A 45 20.91 28.50 -40.98
C THR A 45 20.26 28.37 -42.38
N GLY A 46 19.75 27.21 -42.77
CA GLY A 46 19.10 26.99 -44.05
C GLY A 46 17.66 27.49 -44.02
N GLN A 47 17.40 28.69 -44.56
CA GLN A 47 16.04 29.17 -44.81
C GLN A 47 15.23 28.10 -45.55
N ILE A 48 14.03 27.80 -45.05
CA ILE A 48 13.04 27.02 -45.80
C ILE A 48 12.76 27.77 -47.11
N SER A 49 13.10 27.16 -48.25
CA SER A 49 12.94 27.77 -49.59
C SER A 49 11.49 27.79 -50.10
N LYS A 50 10.54 27.35 -49.26
CA LYS A 50 9.09 27.43 -49.50
C LYS A 50 8.42 27.92 -48.22
N SER A 51 7.74 29.07 -48.30
CA SER A 51 6.79 29.48 -47.26
C SER A 51 5.83 28.34 -46.97
N SER A 52 5.71 27.97 -45.70
CA SER A 52 4.54 27.25 -45.22
C SER A 52 3.30 28.03 -45.67
N ILE A 53 2.31 27.34 -46.23
CA ILE A 53 1.04 27.99 -46.59
C ILE A 53 0.29 28.17 -45.27
N PRO A 54 0.04 29.41 -44.80
CA PRO A 54 -0.74 29.65 -43.59
C PRO A 54 -2.11 28.99 -43.76
N ARG A 55 -2.42 28.01 -42.90
CA ARG A 55 -3.77 27.45 -42.81
C ARG A 55 -4.41 27.99 -41.54
N THR A 56 -4.95 29.20 -41.65
CA THR A 56 -5.84 29.74 -40.62
C THR A 56 -7.10 28.90 -40.58
N TYR A 57 -7.32 28.18 -39.47
CA TYR A 57 -8.61 27.63 -39.13
C TYR A 57 -9.19 28.51 -38.01
N SER A 58 -10.29 29.21 -38.29
CA SER A 58 -10.99 29.96 -37.25
C SER A 58 -11.68 29.00 -36.28
N VAL A 59 -11.40 29.13 -34.98
CA VAL A 59 -12.09 28.41 -33.91
C VAL A 59 -13.56 28.86 -33.84
N ASP A 60 -14.50 27.96 -34.17
CA ASP A 60 -15.90 28.14 -33.78
C ASP A 60 -16.14 27.71 -32.32
N LYS A 61 -16.16 28.67 -31.39
CA LYS A 61 -16.37 28.41 -29.95
C LYS A 61 -17.74 27.77 -29.64
N ALA A 62 -18.69 27.76 -30.58
CA ALA A 62 -19.99 27.10 -30.39
C ALA A 62 -19.92 25.56 -30.49
N ILE A 63 -18.80 24.99 -30.96
CA ILE A 63 -18.61 23.55 -31.22
C ILE A 63 -17.60 22.92 -30.23
N THR A 64 -17.29 23.58 -29.11
CA THR A 64 -16.36 23.03 -28.10
C THR A 64 -16.90 21.75 -27.46
N LYS A 65 -16.06 20.71 -27.40
CA LYS A 65 -16.37 19.38 -26.83
C LYS A 65 -15.97 19.25 -25.36
N SER A 66 -15.14 20.15 -24.84
CA SER A 66 -14.68 20.16 -23.46
C SER A 66 -14.35 21.58 -22.98
N SER A 67 -14.18 21.73 -21.66
CA SER A 67 -13.76 22.98 -21.03
C SER A 67 -12.32 22.84 -20.57
N PHE A 68 -11.48 23.82 -20.92
CA PHE A 68 -10.10 23.92 -20.44
C PHE A 68 -9.95 25.14 -19.51
N LYS A 69 -9.31 24.94 -18.36
CA LYS A 69 -9.04 25.99 -17.37
C LYS A 69 -7.56 26.24 -17.30
N VAL A 70 -7.11 27.38 -17.83
CA VAL A 70 -5.69 27.71 -17.93
C VAL A 70 -5.26 28.57 -16.75
N ASP A 71 -4.22 28.11 -16.04
CA ASP A 71 -3.49 28.87 -15.04
C ASP A 71 -2.16 29.34 -15.61
N PHE A 72 -1.90 30.64 -15.55
CA PHE A 72 -0.68 31.28 -16.05
C PHE A 72 0.22 31.65 -14.87
N THR A 73 1.23 30.82 -14.62
CA THR A 73 2.23 31.08 -13.57
C THR A 73 3.47 31.71 -14.20
N ASN A 74 3.77 32.96 -13.82
CA ASN A 74 4.89 33.77 -14.31
C ASN A 74 4.90 34.04 -15.83
N THR A 75 3.85 33.66 -16.56
CA THR A 75 3.73 33.87 -18.01
C THR A 75 3.30 35.30 -18.34
N PRO A 76 4.12 36.07 -19.10
CA PRO A 76 3.78 37.45 -19.45
C PRO A 76 2.51 37.54 -20.32
N ASP A 77 1.71 38.58 -20.10
CA ASP A 77 0.39 38.74 -20.73
C ASP A 77 0.42 38.71 -22.25
N ILE A 78 1.50 39.19 -22.86
CA ILE A 78 1.66 39.24 -24.33
C ILE A 78 1.65 37.86 -25.00
N TYR A 79 2.00 36.80 -24.27
CA TYR A 79 2.04 35.42 -24.80
C TYR A 79 0.70 34.69 -24.65
N ARG A 80 -0.19 35.16 -23.77
CA ARG A 80 -1.44 34.48 -23.42
C ARG A 80 -2.42 34.31 -24.59
N PRO A 81 -2.58 35.26 -25.53
CA PRO A 81 -3.50 35.10 -26.65
C PRO A 81 -3.19 33.88 -27.53
N SER A 82 -1.93 33.67 -27.92
CA SER A 82 -1.54 32.52 -28.76
C SER A 82 -1.65 31.20 -27.99
N ILE A 83 -1.32 31.20 -26.69
CA ILE A 83 -1.53 30.03 -25.82
C ILE A 83 -3.02 29.66 -25.76
N ASN A 84 -3.88 30.65 -25.53
CA ASN A 84 -5.33 30.42 -25.48
C ASN A 84 -5.91 29.98 -26.82
N ALA A 85 -5.34 30.41 -27.95
CA ALA A 85 -5.75 29.93 -29.27
C ALA A 85 -5.51 28.41 -29.42
N ALA A 86 -4.33 27.92 -29.03
CA ALA A 86 -4.05 26.48 -29.01
C ALA A 86 -4.98 25.71 -28.05
N VAL A 87 -5.28 26.28 -26.87
CA VAL A 87 -6.23 25.70 -25.90
C VAL A 87 -7.64 25.63 -26.48
N ASP A 88 -8.11 26.69 -27.14
CA ASP A 88 -9.41 26.73 -27.81
C ASP A 88 -9.51 25.65 -28.91
N VAL A 89 -8.41 25.41 -29.64
CA VAL A 89 -8.33 24.32 -30.63
C VAL A 89 -8.46 22.96 -29.95
N TRP A 90 -7.77 22.70 -28.83
CA TRP A 90 -7.92 21.44 -28.09
C TRP A 90 -9.32 21.28 -27.47
N ALA A 91 -9.94 22.37 -27.02
CA ALA A 91 -11.33 22.36 -26.51
C ALA A 91 -12.35 21.86 -27.55
N GLN A 92 -12.08 22.04 -28.85
CA GLN A 92 -12.91 21.51 -29.94
C GLN A 92 -12.61 20.05 -30.30
N ASN A 93 -11.43 19.56 -29.95
CA ASN A 93 -10.91 18.31 -30.48
C ASN A 93 -10.80 17.20 -29.42
N PHE A 94 -10.68 17.56 -28.14
CA PHE A 94 -10.70 16.62 -27.01
C PHE A 94 -12.08 16.62 -26.36
N ALA A 95 -12.73 15.46 -26.28
CA ALA A 95 -14.04 15.32 -25.63
C ALA A 95 -13.86 14.95 -24.15
N SER A 96 -14.44 15.75 -23.26
CA SER A 96 -14.47 15.48 -21.82
C SER A 96 -15.62 16.23 -21.16
N GLN A 97 -16.32 15.57 -20.24
CA GLN A 97 -17.31 16.20 -19.35
C GLN A 97 -16.66 16.82 -18.11
N VAL A 98 -15.41 16.46 -17.82
CA VAL A 98 -14.60 16.99 -16.72
C VAL A 98 -13.71 18.11 -17.27
N PRO A 99 -13.70 19.32 -16.66
CA PRO A 99 -12.82 20.39 -17.11
C PRO A 99 -11.34 20.01 -16.98
N VAL A 100 -10.56 20.23 -18.04
CA VAL A 100 -9.10 19.96 -18.06
C VAL A 100 -8.37 21.20 -17.52
N LYS A 101 -7.69 21.08 -16.38
CA LYS A 101 -6.84 22.12 -15.79
C LYS A 101 -5.47 22.08 -16.47
N VAL A 102 -5.04 23.22 -17.00
CA VAL A 102 -3.76 23.39 -17.68
C VAL A 102 -2.93 24.42 -16.92
N GLN A 103 -1.75 24.03 -16.46
CA GLN A 103 -0.78 24.94 -15.86
C GLN A 103 0.30 25.31 -16.88
N ILE A 104 0.45 26.61 -17.13
CA ILE A 104 1.48 27.16 -18.00
C ILE A 104 2.54 27.86 -17.15
N LEU A 105 3.78 27.41 -17.26
CA LEU A 105 4.95 27.94 -16.58
C LEU A 105 5.87 28.64 -17.59
N TRP A 106 6.30 29.86 -17.28
CA TRP A 106 7.30 30.58 -18.07
C TRP A 106 8.63 30.66 -17.31
N GLU A 107 9.60 29.84 -17.72
CA GLU A 107 10.83 29.63 -16.95
C GLU A 107 12.02 29.24 -17.83
N ARG A 108 13.25 29.33 -17.31
CA ARG A 108 14.46 28.97 -18.05
C ARG A 108 14.67 27.46 -18.05
N GLN A 109 14.82 26.84 -19.22
CA GLN A 109 15.12 25.42 -19.34
C GLN A 109 16.63 25.12 -19.33
N ALA A 110 17.00 23.90 -18.96
CA ALA A 110 18.40 23.49 -18.82
C ALA A 110 19.16 23.43 -20.16
N SER A 111 18.47 23.07 -21.25
CA SER A 111 19.02 23.04 -22.61
C SER A 111 18.55 24.25 -23.42
N PRO A 112 19.47 25.02 -24.05
CA PRO A 112 19.10 26.13 -24.93
C PRO A 112 18.29 25.71 -26.17
N GLY A 113 18.37 24.44 -26.57
CA GLY A 113 17.65 23.90 -27.74
C GLY A 113 16.20 23.46 -27.44
N THR A 114 15.78 23.46 -26.18
CA THR A 114 14.41 23.10 -25.78
C THR A 114 13.49 24.31 -25.97
N LEU A 115 12.45 24.15 -26.78
CA LEU A 115 11.43 25.18 -27.01
C LEU A 115 10.41 25.21 -25.88
N ALA A 116 9.87 24.04 -25.55
CA ALA A 116 8.98 23.81 -24.44
C ALA A 116 9.10 22.35 -23.95
N ALA A 117 8.43 22.05 -22.85
CA ALA A 117 8.26 20.71 -22.33
C ALA A 117 6.88 20.56 -21.70
N ALA A 118 6.30 19.37 -21.76
CA ALA A 118 5.02 19.07 -21.16
C ALA A 118 5.02 17.76 -20.40
N SER A 119 4.07 17.66 -19.47
CA SER A 119 3.79 16.44 -18.73
C SER A 119 2.30 16.38 -18.41
N PRO A 120 1.69 15.17 -18.45
CA PRO A 120 0.45 14.94 -17.73
C PRO A 120 0.61 15.28 -16.25
N GLY A 121 -0.49 15.57 -15.56
CA GLY A 121 -0.48 15.73 -14.11
C GLY A 121 0.08 14.48 -13.43
N LYS A 122 -0.54 13.34 -13.73
CA LYS A 122 -0.16 11.99 -13.28
C LYS A 122 -0.62 10.93 -14.28
N PHE A 123 -0.22 9.69 -14.01
CA PHE A 123 -0.88 8.52 -14.56
C PHE A 123 -1.71 7.80 -13.51
N HIS A 124 -2.90 7.33 -13.89
CA HIS A 124 -3.86 6.66 -13.01
C HIS A 124 -4.23 5.27 -13.51
N THR A 125 -4.53 4.36 -12.58
CA THR A 125 -5.15 3.06 -12.89
C THR A 125 -6.18 2.68 -11.82
N ASN A 126 -6.96 1.64 -12.10
CA ASN A 126 -7.97 1.13 -11.18
C ASN A 126 -9.06 2.17 -10.81
N PHE A 127 -9.41 3.03 -11.78
CA PHE A 127 -10.50 4.00 -11.69
C PHE A 127 -11.76 3.49 -12.41
N LYS A 128 -12.86 4.21 -12.25
CA LYS A 128 -14.16 3.87 -12.82
C LYS A 128 -14.11 3.88 -14.36
N ASN A 129 -14.78 2.92 -15.01
CA ASN A 129 -14.85 2.78 -16.48
C ASN A 129 -13.50 2.60 -17.19
N ILE A 130 -12.42 2.22 -16.49
CA ILE A 130 -11.12 1.99 -17.12
C ILE A 130 -11.21 0.94 -18.25
N PRO A 131 -10.76 1.25 -19.49
CA PRO A 131 -10.85 0.32 -20.62
C PRO A 131 -9.99 -0.95 -20.43
N ASP A 132 -8.80 -0.78 -19.87
CA ASP A 132 -7.88 -1.87 -19.54
C ASP A 132 -7.21 -1.62 -18.19
N LYS A 133 -7.41 -2.57 -17.26
CA LYS A 133 -6.92 -2.49 -15.88
C LYS A 133 -5.40 -2.68 -15.74
N ASP A 134 -4.74 -3.17 -16.79
CA ASP A 134 -3.30 -3.41 -16.77
C ASP A 134 -2.52 -2.16 -17.27
N LEU A 135 -3.23 -1.10 -17.65
CA LEU A 135 -2.69 0.15 -18.17
C LEU A 135 -2.85 1.33 -17.21
N TRP A 136 -2.05 2.37 -17.47
CA TRP A 136 -1.99 3.62 -16.73
C TRP A 136 -2.32 4.80 -17.66
N TYR A 137 -3.37 5.56 -17.33
CA TYR A 137 -3.94 6.60 -18.19
C TYR A 137 -3.54 7.99 -17.67
N ALA A 138 -3.14 8.88 -18.58
CA ALA A 138 -2.84 10.27 -18.24
C ALA A 138 -4.05 10.94 -17.59
N SER A 139 -3.86 11.86 -16.65
CA SER A 139 -4.94 12.49 -15.86
C SER A 139 -6.14 12.94 -16.71
N ALA A 140 -5.90 13.68 -17.81
CA ALA A 140 -6.99 14.13 -18.68
C ALA A 140 -7.79 12.97 -19.33
N LEU A 141 -7.13 11.88 -19.73
CA LEU A 141 -7.79 10.70 -20.26
C LEU A 141 -8.54 9.94 -19.17
N ALA A 142 -7.92 9.77 -18.01
CA ALA A 142 -8.48 9.07 -16.87
C ALA A 142 -9.76 9.77 -16.37
N ASP A 143 -9.73 11.09 -16.23
CA ASP A 143 -10.87 11.91 -15.82
C ASP A 143 -12.00 11.86 -16.84
N SER A 144 -11.66 11.95 -18.14
CA SER A 144 -12.66 11.85 -19.23
C SER A 144 -13.37 10.49 -19.22
N LEU A 145 -12.63 9.40 -19.02
CA LEU A 145 -13.17 8.03 -18.93
C LEU A 145 -13.97 7.80 -17.64
N ALA A 146 -13.47 8.28 -16.50
CA ALA A 146 -14.14 8.14 -15.20
C ALA A 146 -15.43 8.96 -15.11
N GLY A 147 -15.45 10.12 -15.79
CA GLY A 147 -16.50 11.13 -15.70
C GLY A 147 -16.43 11.96 -14.40
N GLU A 148 -15.30 11.94 -13.71
CA GLU A 148 -15.01 12.70 -12.49
C GLU A 148 -13.53 13.11 -12.46
N ASP A 149 -13.21 14.21 -11.77
CA ASP A 149 -11.84 14.67 -11.53
C ASP A 149 -11.22 13.80 -10.41
N ILE A 150 -10.29 12.93 -10.79
CA ILE A 150 -9.70 11.92 -9.89
C ILE A 150 -8.80 12.58 -8.83
N GLU A 151 -8.06 13.64 -9.20
CA GLU A 151 -7.17 14.37 -8.30
C GLU A 151 -7.37 15.90 -8.41
N PRO A 152 -8.40 16.45 -7.72
CA PRO A 152 -8.79 17.85 -7.92
C PRO A 152 -7.72 18.92 -7.64
N THR A 153 -6.71 18.59 -6.83
CA THR A 153 -5.62 19.50 -6.48
C THR A 153 -4.45 19.51 -7.46
N ILE A 154 -4.42 18.59 -8.43
CA ILE A 154 -3.35 18.47 -9.43
C ILE A 154 -3.90 18.94 -10.78
N PRO A 155 -3.18 19.76 -11.57
CA PRO A 155 -3.58 20.07 -12.94
C PRO A 155 -3.36 18.87 -13.86
N GLU A 156 -4.30 18.59 -14.77
CA GLU A 156 -4.18 17.44 -15.69
C GLU A 156 -3.06 17.61 -16.71
N VAL A 157 -2.70 18.86 -17.04
CA VAL A 157 -1.64 19.20 -18.01
C VAL A 157 -0.73 20.28 -17.43
N THR A 158 0.58 20.08 -17.50
CA THR A 158 1.56 21.12 -17.19
C THR A 158 2.48 21.34 -18.38
N ILE A 159 2.68 22.60 -18.78
CA ILE A 159 3.56 23.01 -19.88
C ILE A 159 4.57 24.04 -19.36
N ARG A 160 5.84 23.83 -19.67
CA ARG A 160 6.95 24.74 -19.39
C ARG A 160 7.44 25.35 -20.70
N ILE A 161 7.24 26.65 -20.85
CA ILE A 161 7.76 27.40 -22.00
C ILE A 161 9.14 27.94 -21.64
N ASN A 162 10.13 27.70 -22.51
CA ASN A 162 11.48 28.19 -22.27
C ASN A 162 11.56 29.71 -22.46
N SER A 163 11.65 30.42 -21.34
CA SER A 163 11.67 31.89 -21.28
C SER A 163 12.78 32.54 -22.11
N THR A 164 13.88 31.85 -22.40
CA THR A 164 14.97 32.39 -23.21
C THR A 164 14.59 32.55 -24.68
N ASN A 165 13.53 31.87 -25.13
CA ASN A 165 13.09 31.89 -26.52
C ASN A 165 12.14 33.04 -26.84
N GLY A 166 11.76 33.85 -25.84
CA GLY A 166 10.71 34.87 -25.99
C GLY A 166 10.90 35.83 -27.17
N SER A 167 12.14 36.19 -27.52
CA SER A 167 12.45 37.04 -28.68
C SER A 167 12.38 36.32 -30.02
N MET A 168 12.29 35.00 -30.03
CA MET A 168 12.23 34.14 -31.22
C MET A 168 10.81 33.60 -31.48
N LEU A 169 9.86 33.86 -30.58
CA LEU A 169 8.47 33.43 -30.75
C LEU A 169 7.66 34.41 -31.60
N TYR A 170 6.83 33.86 -32.47
CA TYR A 170 5.74 34.55 -33.15
C TYR A 170 4.45 34.37 -32.36
N LEU A 171 3.74 35.48 -32.12
CA LEU A 171 2.57 35.53 -31.24
C LEU A 171 1.26 35.69 -32.01
N GLY A 172 1.33 35.85 -33.33
CA GLY A 172 0.13 35.94 -34.16
C GLY A 172 -0.57 34.59 -34.27
N THR A 173 -1.90 34.62 -34.26
CA THR A 173 -2.77 33.43 -34.44
C THR A 173 -3.34 33.40 -35.87
N ASP A 174 -2.69 34.09 -36.80
CA ASP A 174 -3.11 34.29 -38.19
C ASP A 174 -2.33 33.39 -39.17
N GLY A 175 -1.47 32.52 -38.62
CA GLY A 175 -0.62 31.60 -39.37
C GLY A 175 0.48 32.26 -40.20
N ASN A 176 0.71 33.58 -40.09
CA ASN A 176 1.72 34.30 -40.88
C ASN A 176 3.09 34.33 -40.18
N CYS A 177 3.50 33.23 -39.56
CA CYS A 177 4.76 33.15 -38.83
C CYS A 177 5.96 33.45 -39.75
N PRO A 178 6.80 34.45 -39.44
CA PRO A 178 7.99 34.76 -40.22
C PRO A 178 8.98 33.59 -40.22
N SER A 179 9.74 33.43 -41.31
CA SER A 179 10.71 32.34 -41.49
C SER A 179 11.90 32.35 -40.52
N ASN A 180 12.00 33.36 -39.64
CA ASN A 180 13.02 33.48 -38.59
C ASN A 180 12.44 33.43 -37.16
N LYS A 181 11.20 32.95 -37.00
CA LYS A 181 10.49 32.83 -35.72
C LYS A 181 9.90 31.43 -35.57
N TYR A 182 9.63 31.01 -34.33
CA TYR A 182 8.84 29.82 -34.02
C TYR A 182 7.41 30.22 -33.69
N ASP A 183 6.41 29.55 -34.26
CA ASP A 183 5.00 29.83 -33.97
C ASP A 183 4.63 29.32 -32.57
N LEU A 184 4.23 30.24 -31.67
CA LEU A 184 3.90 29.88 -30.29
C LEU A 184 2.64 29.01 -30.21
N GLU A 185 1.64 29.27 -31.05
CA GLU A 185 0.39 28.49 -31.03
C GLU A 185 0.67 27.04 -31.43
N SER A 186 1.46 26.80 -32.48
CA SER A 186 1.93 25.47 -32.88
C SER A 186 2.70 24.77 -31.77
N MET A 187 3.63 25.47 -31.13
CA MET A 187 4.41 24.93 -30.02
C MET A 187 3.50 24.47 -28.87
N ILE A 188 2.52 25.29 -28.46
CA ILE A 188 1.59 24.91 -27.38
C ILE A 188 0.66 23.78 -27.79
N LEU A 189 0.21 23.77 -29.05
CA LEU A 189 -0.67 22.74 -29.57
C LEU A 189 -0.01 21.35 -29.50
N HIS A 190 1.28 21.27 -29.82
CA HIS A 190 2.12 20.08 -29.69
C HIS A 190 2.24 19.65 -28.21
N GLU A 191 2.66 20.56 -27.34
CA GLU A 191 2.90 20.27 -25.92
C GLU A 191 1.63 19.83 -25.18
N MET A 192 0.48 20.40 -25.55
CA MET A 192 -0.81 19.96 -25.02
C MET A 192 -1.13 18.51 -25.39
N ALA A 193 -0.71 18.01 -26.56
CA ALA A 193 -0.92 16.62 -26.93
C ALA A 193 -0.18 15.68 -25.96
N HIS A 194 1.07 15.99 -25.61
CA HIS A 194 1.82 15.23 -24.61
C HIS A 194 1.15 15.28 -23.24
N GLY A 195 0.75 16.47 -22.78
CA GLY A 195 0.01 16.64 -21.53
C GLY A 195 -1.29 15.82 -21.47
N LEU A 196 -2.00 15.74 -22.59
CA LEU A 196 -3.23 14.96 -22.72
C LEU A 196 -2.98 13.44 -22.82
N GLY A 197 -1.74 12.98 -22.91
CA GLY A 197 -1.38 11.56 -22.85
C GLY A 197 -0.78 10.95 -24.11
N PHE A 198 -0.40 11.75 -25.12
CA PHE A 198 0.35 11.27 -26.28
C PHE A 198 1.83 11.10 -25.93
N LEU A 199 2.18 10.08 -25.14
CA LEU A 199 3.57 9.78 -24.78
C LEU A 199 3.74 8.33 -24.33
N SER A 200 4.91 7.78 -24.62
CA SER A 200 5.36 6.50 -24.08
C SER A 200 5.90 6.68 -22.66
N ASN A 201 5.69 5.69 -21.80
CA ASN A 201 6.31 5.64 -20.47
C ASN A 201 7.51 4.67 -20.45
N ALA A 202 8.18 4.52 -21.59
CA ALA A 202 9.41 3.75 -21.73
C ALA A 202 10.64 4.56 -21.32
N ASP A 203 11.54 3.91 -20.60
CA ASP A 203 12.85 4.44 -20.21
C ASP A 203 13.97 3.64 -20.89
N TYR A 204 15.11 4.29 -21.12
CA TYR A 204 16.28 3.72 -21.79
C TYR A 204 17.57 4.03 -21.04
N ASP A 205 18.25 2.98 -20.60
CA ASP A 205 19.56 3.04 -20.00
C ASP A 205 20.63 3.17 -21.08
N THR A 206 21.19 4.37 -21.25
CA THR A 206 22.23 4.65 -22.24
C THR A 206 23.57 3.97 -21.96
N LEU A 207 23.83 3.53 -20.73
CA LEU A 207 25.10 2.88 -20.36
C LEU A 207 25.10 1.40 -20.75
N PHE A 208 23.98 0.70 -20.53
CA PHE A 208 23.87 -0.74 -20.75
C PHE A 208 22.93 -1.12 -21.91
N GLY A 209 22.20 -0.17 -22.49
CA GLY A 209 21.27 -0.36 -23.60
C GLY A 209 19.95 -1.03 -23.23
N TYR A 210 19.61 -1.11 -21.95
CA TYR A 210 18.36 -1.71 -21.48
C TYR A 210 17.18 -0.75 -21.65
N GLY A 211 16.06 -1.26 -22.15
CA GLY A 211 14.78 -0.56 -22.10
C GLY A 211 13.93 -1.06 -20.93
N SER A 212 13.07 -0.20 -20.39
CA SER A 212 12.10 -0.59 -19.36
C SER A 212 10.77 0.14 -19.51
N ILE A 213 9.67 -0.56 -19.28
CA ILE A 213 8.32 -0.02 -19.11
C ILE A 213 7.73 -0.68 -17.86
N GLN A 214 7.53 0.10 -16.79
CA GLN A 214 6.94 -0.42 -15.55
C GLN A 214 5.43 -0.19 -15.51
N GLN A 215 4.97 0.97 -15.97
CA GLN A 215 3.58 1.37 -15.98
C GLN A 215 3.17 1.70 -17.42
N PRO A 216 2.83 0.66 -18.22
CA PRO A 216 2.49 0.85 -19.62
C PRO A 216 1.25 1.72 -19.77
N THR A 217 1.30 2.65 -20.71
CA THR A 217 0.18 3.53 -21.07
C THR A 217 -0.60 2.96 -22.25
N PRO A 218 -1.79 3.50 -22.57
CA PRO A 218 -2.45 3.21 -23.84
C PRO A 218 -1.54 3.45 -25.06
N TYR A 219 -0.67 4.46 -25.01
CA TYR A 219 0.30 4.73 -26.07
C TYR A 219 1.26 3.53 -26.27
N ASP A 220 1.85 3.02 -25.18
CA ASP A 220 2.74 1.85 -25.21
C ASP A 220 2.03 0.58 -25.70
N ALA A 221 0.72 0.48 -25.46
CA ALA A 221 -0.11 -0.63 -25.91
C ALA A 221 -0.39 -0.60 -27.42
N TYR A 222 -0.44 0.58 -28.03
CA TYR A 222 -0.65 0.74 -29.47
C TYR A 222 0.64 0.88 -30.27
N ALA A 223 1.76 1.24 -29.63
CA ALA A 223 3.10 1.15 -30.23
C ALA A 223 3.45 -0.32 -30.50
N GLN A 224 3.86 -0.63 -31.73
CA GLN A 224 4.02 -1.99 -32.21
C GLN A 224 5.33 -2.17 -32.97
N LEU A 225 5.98 -3.30 -32.75
CA LEU A 225 7.14 -3.75 -33.52
C LEU A 225 6.71 -4.16 -34.94
N SER A 226 7.68 -4.22 -35.85
CA SER A 226 7.46 -4.66 -37.24
C SER A 226 6.92 -6.09 -37.37
N ASP A 227 7.17 -6.95 -36.37
CA ASP A 227 6.67 -8.32 -36.28
C ASP A 227 5.24 -8.43 -35.70
N GLY A 228 4.63 -7.31 -35.31
CA GLY A 228 3.27 -7.26 -34.78
C GLY A 228 3.17 -7.39 -33.25
N ARG A 229 4.26 -7.57 -32.51
CA ARG A 229 4.23 -7.53 -31.04
C ARG A 229 4.03 -6.09 -30.54
N ARG A 230 3.27 -5.92 -29.46
CA ARG A 230 3.11 -4.61 -28.81
C ARG A 230 4.36 -4.29 -27.99
N LEU A 231 4.72 -3.01 -27.92
CA LEU A 231 5.88 -2.57 -27.15
C LEU A 231 5.74 -2.91 -25.66
N MET A 232 4.55 -2.70 -25.08
CA MET A 232 4.24 -3.04 -23.68
C MET A 232 4.38 -4.53 -23.32
N ASP A 233 4.36 -5.41 -24.33
CA ASP A 233 4.42 -6.86 -24.11
C ASP A 233 5.86 -7.34 -23.99
N LEU A 234 6.86 -6.52 -24.35
CA LEU A 234 8.26 -6.90 -24.18
C LEU A 234 8.62 -7.01 -22.70
N ASP A 235 9.58 -7.89 -22.41
CA ASP A 235 10.07 -8.07 -21.05
C ASP A 235 10.75 -6.79 -20.57
N SER A 236 10.57 -6.46 -19.30
CA SER A 236 10.97 -5.17 -18.73
C SER A 236 11.59 -5.37 -17.34
N PRO A 237 12.83 -4.90 -17.10
CA PRO A 237 13.77 -4.33 -18.08
C PRO A 237 14.38 -5.40 -19.01
N SER A 238 14.70 -5.05 -20.26
CA SER A 238 15.42 -5.95 -21.19
C SER A 238 16.20 -5.23 -22.29
N LEU A 239 17.23 -5.90 -22.84
CA LEU A 239 17.97 -5.43 -24.02
C LEU A 239 17.11 -5.46 -25.29
N GLU A 240 16.15 -6.39 -25.38
CA GLU A 240 15.23 -6.46 -26.51
C GLU A 240 14.33 -5.23 -26.53
N LEU A 241 13.77 -4.84 -25.39
CA LEU A 241 13.01 -3.60 -25.27
C LEU A 241 13.87 -2.39 -25.62
N GLY A 242 15.10 -2.29 -25.12
CA GLY A 242 16.01 -1.20 -25.47
C GLY A 242 16.32 -1.13 -26.98
N THR A 243 16.48 -2.28 -27.63
CA THR A 243 16.62 -2.37 -29.09
C THR A 243 15.36 -1.90 -29.81
N ALA A 244 14.17 -2.28 -29.33
CA ALA A 244 12.90 -1.85 -29.91
C ALA A 244 12.71 -0.33 -29.84
N LEU A 245 13.18 0.33 -28.77
CA LEU A 245 13.11 1.80 -28.62
C LEU A 245 14.01 2.57 -29.60
N THR A 246 14.95 1.90 -30.28
CA THR A 246 15.89 2.49 -31.26
C THR A 246 15.75 1.90 -32.66
N GLN A 247 14.67 1.15 -32.89
CA GLN A 247 14.32 0.53 -34.17
C GLN A 247 12.90 0.91 -34.57
N SER A 248 12.55 0.66 -35.83
CA SER A 248 11.25 1.05 -36.38
C SER A 248 10.08 0.51 -35.54
N LEU A 249 9.28 1.44 -35.02
CA LEU A 249 7.99 1.16 -34.39
C LEU A 249 6.88 1.83 -35.22
N VAL A 250 5.69 1.27 -35.12
CA VAL A 250 4.51 1.78 -35.80
C VAL A 250 3.31 1.84 -34.86
N TRP A 251 2.35 2.72 -35.15
CA TRP A 251 1.07 2.77 -34.46
C TRP A 251 0.10 1.71 -35.02
N SER A 252 -0.51 0.93 -34.14
CA SER A 252 -1.38 -0.19 -34.49
C SER A 252 -2.88 0.06 -34.30
N GLY A 253 -3.27 1.23 -33.77
CA GLY A 253 -4.65 1.56 -33.50
C GLY A 253 -5.49 1.75 -34.77
N ALA A 254 -6.69 1.16 -34.79
CA ALA A 254 -7.50 1.05 -36.00
C ALA A 254 -7.93 2.41 -36.56
N ASN A 255 -8.19 3.39 -35.69
CA ASN A 255 -8.56 4.73 -36.12
C ASN A 255 -7.33 5.44 -36.73
N GLY A 256 -6.16 5.38 -36.08
CA GLY A 256 -4.91 5.95 -36.59
C GLY A 256 -4.49 5.34 -37.93
N VAL A 257 -4.56 4.01 -38.07
CA VAL A 257 -4.31 3.32 -39.35
C VAL A 257 -5.27 3.80 -40.44
N ARG A 258 -6.56 3.94 -40.14
CA ARG A 258 -7.56 4.44 -41.09
C ARG A 258 -7.29 5.89 -41.51
N ALA A 259 -6.93 6.75 -40.56
CA ALA A 259 -6.59 8.15 -40.82
C ALA A 259 -5.34 8.28 -41.70
N ASN A 260 -4.41 7.34 -41.60
CA ASN A 260 -3.21 7.26 -42.44
C ASN A 260 -3.39 6.32 -43.66
N ASN A 261 -4.55 6.39 -44.33
CA ASN A 261 -4.84 5.67 -45.58
C ASN A 261 -4.69 4.13 -45.50
N GLY A 262 -4.94 3.53 -44.33
CA GLY A 262 -4.80 2.10 -44.12
C GLY A 262 -3.37 1.63 -43.84
N ILE A 263 -2.40 2.55 -43.75
CA ILE A 263 -0.99 2.27 -43.47
C ILE A 263 -0.70 2.58 -42.01
N LYS A 264 -0.02 1.68 -41.30
CA LYS A 264 0.38 1.91 -39.91
C LYS A 264 1.32 3.13 -39.84
N PRO A 265 0.99 4.19 -39.08
CA PRO A 265 1.84 5.37 -38.93
C PRO A 265 3.20 5.00 -38.31
N PRO A 266 4.34 5.36 -38.92
CA PRO A 266 5.65 5.18 -38.30
C PRO A 266 5.82 6.14 -37.10
N LEU A 267 6.42 5.63 -36.02
CA LEU A 267 6.80 6.40 -34.83
C LEU A 267 8.26 6.84 -34.92
N TYR A 268 8.60 7.93 -34.25
CA TYR A 268 9.97 8.45 -34.21
C TYR A 268 10.87 7.57 -33.35
N THR A 269 11.71 6.76 -33.98
CA THR A 269 12.69 5.89 -33.31
C THR A 269 14.08 6.06 -33.91
N PRO A 270 14.78 7.16 -33.60
CA PRO A 270 16.13 7.40 -34.09
C PRO A 270 17.11 6.31 -33.62
N LYS A 271 18.22 6.15 -34.35
CA LYS A 271 19.27 5.16 -34.01
C LYS A 271 19.89 5.39 -32.63
N ILE A 272 19.94 6.65 -32.18
CA ILE A 272 20.37 7.04 -30.85
C ILE A 272 19.11 7.44 -30.11
N TYR A 273 18.83 6.79 -28.97
CA TYR A 273 17.66 7.11 -28.16
C TYR A 273 17.75 8.56 -27.64
N GLU A 274 16.67 9.31 -27.83
CA GLU A 274 16.51 10.69 -27.38
C GLU A 274 15.45 10.74 -26.29
N GLY A 275 15.89 10.93 -25.04
CA GLY A 275 15.00 10.98 -23.88
C GLY A 275 13.94 12.06 -24.02
N GLY A 276 12.67 11.66 -23.83
CA GLY A 276 11.53 12.55 -24.00
C GLY A 276 11.20 12.88 -25.46
N SER A 277 11.75 12.17 -26.45
CA SER A 277 11.32 12.30 -27.85
C SER A 277 11.13 10.96 -28.54
N SER A 278 12.09 10.03 -28.39
CA SER A 278 11.98 8.69 -28.95
C SER A 278 10.69 8.00 -28.52
N VAL A 279 10.04 7.31 -29.46
CA VAL A 279 8.77 6.60 -29.33
C VAL A 279 7.55 7.51 -29.14
N SER A 280 7.68 8.64 -28.44
CA SER A 280 6.57 9.55 -28.10
C SER A 280 6.15 10.52 -29.22
N HIS A 281 6.67 10.35 -30.44
CA HIS A 281 6.38 11.19 -31.60
C HIS A 281 6.06 10.36 -32.84
N LEU A 282 5.43 10.99 -33.82
CA LEU A 282 5.36 10.50 -35.19
C LEU A 282 6.70 10.69 -35.89
N ASP A 283 7.02 9.81 -36.85
CA ASP A 283 8.27 9.89 -37.61
C ASP A 283 8.44 11.24 -38.32
N GLU A 284 9.52 11.95 -37.99
CA GLU A 284 9.86 13.26 -38.55
C GLU A 284 9.84 13.22 -40.08
N THR A 285 10.58 12.30 -40.70
CA THR A 285 10.77 12.29 -42.17
C THR A 285 9.48 12.07 -42.95
N THR A 286 8.53 11.36 -42.35
CA THR A 286 7.23 11.06 -42.93
C THR A 286 6.26 12.23 -42.79
N PHE A 287 6.25 12.89 -41.62
CA PHE A 287 5.17 13.81 -41.24
C PHE A 287 5.55 15.29 -41.20
N GLU A 288 6.84 15.67 -41.21
CA GLU A 288 7.30 17.07 -41.16
C GLU A 288 6.70 17.96 -42.27
N ASN A 289 6.44 17.39 -43.44
CA ASN A 289 5.85 18.09 -44.59
C ASN A 289 4.39 17.68 -44.84
N SER A 290 3.82 16.87 -43.94
CA SER A 290 2.41 16.50 -43.99
C SER A 290 1.61 17.72 -43.53
N ALA A 291 1.12 18.50 -44.49
CA ALA A 291 0.43 19.77 -44.23
C ALA A 291 -0.81 19.68 -43.30
N LYS A 292 -1.16 18.48 -42.82
CA LYS A 292 -2.25 18.21 -41.87
C LYS A 292 -1.79 17.52 -40.59
N ASP A 293 -0.72 16.71 -40.60
CA ASP A 293 -0.42 15.76 -39.53
C ASP A 293 1.01 15.94 -38.96
N ALA A 294 1.61 17.13 -39.16
CA ALA A 294 2.94 17.48 -38.67
C ALA A 294 3.02 17.74 -37.16
N VAL A 295 1.88 17.90 -36.47
CA VAL A 295 1.83 18.39 -35.08
C VAL A 295 2.68 17.56 -34.12
N MET A 296 2.71 16.23 -34.26
CA MET A 296 3.52 15.35 -33.39
C MET A 296 4.83 14.89 -34.03
N SER A 297 5.38 15.66 -34.97
CA SER A 297 6.80 15.53 -35.33
C SER A 297 7.67 16.10 -34.19
N PRO A 298 8.86 15.53 -33.91
CA PRO A 298 9.67 15.90 -32.75
C PRO A 298 10.37 17.26 -32.85
N ASN A 299 10.45 17.88 -34.04
CA ASN A 299 11.14 19.15 -34.23
C ASN A 299 10.21 20.22 -34.81
N LEU A 300 10.37 21.47 -34.36
CA LEU A 300 9.78 22.64 -35.02
C LEU A 300 10.82 23.39 -35.82
N LYS A 301 10.51 23.72 -37.07
CA LYS A 301 11.32 24.63 -37.89
C LYS A 301 10.85 26.08 -37.76
N MET A 302 11.75 27.04 -37.98
CA MET A 302 11.35 28.44 -38.02
C MET A 302 10.43 28.71 -39.22
N GLY A 303 9.33 29.43 -38.98
CA GLY A 303 8.26 29.66 -39.96
C GLY A 303 7.33 28.48 -40.19
N GLU A 304 7.52 27.36 -39.48
CA GLU A 304 6.58 26.25 -39.51
C GLU A 304 5.32 26.61 -38.69
N VAL A 305 4.16 26.25 -39.24
CA VAL A 305 2.85 26.60 -38.68
C VAL A 305 1.89 25.43 -38.84
N PHE A 306 1.30 25.04 -37.72
CA PHE A 306 0.13 24.18 -37.62
C PHE A 306 -0.78 24.67 -36.49
N HIS A 307 -2.03 25.01 -36.83
CA HIS A 307 -3.06 25.49 -35.89
C HIS A 307 -4.23 24.50 -35.78
N ASN A 308 -3.97 23.22 -36.08
CA ASN A 308 -4.92 22.12 -35.90
C ASN A 308 -4.15 20.80 -35.63
N PRO A 309 -4.60 19.96 -34.67
CA PRO A 309 -4.01 18.65 -34.36
C PRO A 309 -3.80 17.73 -35.57
N GLY A 310 -4.66 17.84 -36.58
CA GLY A 310 -4.67 16.93 -37.72
C GLY A 310 -5.53 15.68 -37.48
N PRO A 311 -6.09 15.10 -38.56
CA PRO A 311 -6.93 13.91 -38.44
C PRO A 311 -6.21 12.70 -37.86
N LEU A 312 -4.90 12.54 -38.08
CA LEU A 312 -4.15 11.41 -37.56
C LEU A 312 -4.02 11.46 -36.03
N LEU A 313 -3.60 12.61 -35.48
CA LEU A 313 -3.44 12.77 -34.04
C LEU A 313 -4.76 12.53 -33.29
N ILE A 314 -5.87 13.08 -33.81
CA ILE A 314 -7.21 12.87 -33.23
C ILE A 314 -7.59 11.39 -33.27
N ALA A 315 -7.35 10.71 -34.39
CA ALA A 315 -7.65 9.29 -34.50
C ALA A 315 -6.80 8.43 -33.55
N MET A 316 -5.55 8.78 -33.29
CA MET A 316 -4.71 8.11 -32.30
C MET A 316 -5.20 8.33 -30.86
N PHE A 317 -5.71 9.53 -30.53
CA PHE A 317 -6.39 9.77 -29.25
C PHE A 317 -7.67 8.94 -29.10
N GLU A 318 -8.46 8.79 -30.16
CA GLU A 318 -9.63 7.91 -30.16
C GLU A 318 -9.24 6.44 -29.90
N ASP A 319 -8.12 5.98 -30.46
CA ASP A 319 -7.57 4.66 -30.15
C ASP A 319 -7.19 4.57 -28.65
N MET A 320 -6.50 5.55 -28.09
CA MET A 320 -6.06 5.53 -26.67
C MET A 320 -7.21 5.57 -25.64
N LEU A 321 -8.40 6.04 -26.04
CA LEU A 321 -9.63 5.99 -25.22
C LEU A 321 -10.30 4.61 -25.26
N ALA A 322 -9.93 3.76 -26.21
CA ALA A 322 -10.47 2.42 -26.35
C ALA A 322 -9.58 1.38 -25.65
N LYS A 323 -10.13 0.17 -25.48
CA LYS A 323 -9.34 -0.97 -25.03
C LYS A 323 -8.44 -1.43 -26.18
N PRO A 324 -7.10 -1.48 -26.00
CA PRO A 324 -6.20 -1.95 -27.05
C PRO A 324 -6.45 -3.43 -27.38
N PRO A 325 -6.14 -3.85 -28.62
CA PRO A 325 -6.15 -5.26 -29.00
C PRO A 325 -5.29 -6.08 -28.04
N ALA A 326 -5.72 -7.31 -27.73
CA ALA A 326 -4.93 -8.21 -26.90
C ALA A 326 -3.56 -8.50 -27.55
N GLY A 327 -2.54 -8.68 -26.71
CA GLY A 327 -1.21 -9.04 -27.18
C GLY A 327 -1.20 -10.41 -27.84
N LEU A 328 -0.26 -10.60 -28.76
CA LEU A 328 -0.05 -11.89 -29.41
C LEU A 328 1.01 -12.67 -28.63
N PRO A 329 0.73 -13.92 -28.21
CA PRO A 329 1.70 -14.72 -27.50
C PRO A 329 2.89 -15.04 -28.40
N PHE A 330 4.09 -14.65 -27.95
CA PHE A 330 5.33 -14.96 -28.64
C PHE A 330 6.03 -16.15 -27.96
N GLY A 331 5.94 -17.32 -28.61
CA GLY A 331 6.55 -18.55 -28.12
C GLY A 331 5.84 -19.16 -26.90
N LEU A 332 6.49 -20.16 -26.32
CA LEU A 332 6.01 -20.81 -25.10
C LEU A 332 6.34 -19.94 -23.87
N PRO A 333 5.51 -19.96 -22.82
CA PRO A 333 5.89 -19.41 -21.54
C PRO A 333 7.16 -20.10 -21.01
N GLY A 334 8.03 -19.33 -20.38
CA GLY A 334 9.15 -19.85 -19.62
C GLY A 334 8.70 -20.54 -18.34
N VAL A 335 9.65 -21.08 -17.57
CA VAL A 335 9.36 -21.78 -16.32
C VAL A 335 8.87 -20.79 -15.23
N PRO A 336 7.80 -21.11 -14.46
CA PRO A 336 7.48 -20.39 -13.24
C PRO A 336 8.66 -20.39 -12.25
N ARG A 337 8.84 -19.29 -11.52
CA ARG A 337 10.01 -19.06 -10.65
C ARG A 337 9.60 -19.09 -9.18
N ASN A 338 10.59 -19.19 -8.28
CA ASN A 338 10.40 -19.07 -6.82
C ASN A 338 9.23 -19.93 -6.27
N VAL A 339 9.05 -21.13 -6.83
CA VAL A 339 7.95 -22.02 -6.50
C VAL A 339 8.09 -22.56 -5.07
N LYS A 340 7.03 -22.47 -4.29
CA LYS A 340 7.02 -22.84 -2.88
C LYS A 340 5.65 -23.37 -2.47
N ALA A 341 5.64 -24.37 -1.59
CA ALA A 341 4.44 -24.88 -0.96
C ALA A 341 4.52 -24.67 0.55
N LEU A 342 3.43 -24.17 1.13
CA LEU A 342 3.27 -23.96 2.57
C LEU A 342 2.22 -24.94 3.13
N VAL A 343 2.51 -25.46 4.32
CA VAL A 343 1.65 -26.42 5.03
C VAL A 343 0.29 -25.79 5.34
N GLY A 344 -0.82 -26.48 5.10
CA GLY A 344 -2.18 -26.09 5.49
C GLY A 344 -2.97 -27.23 6.15
N ASP A 345 -4.24 -26.99 6.49
CA ASP A 345 -5.16 -28.01 7.00
C ASP A 345 -5.95 -28.61 5.85
N ARG A 346 -5.76 -29.92 5.60
CA ARG A 346 -6.30 -30.64 4.42
C ARG A 346 -6.01 -29.91 3.10
N SER A 347 -4.94 -29.13 3.09
CA SER A 347 -4.59 -28.21 2.02
C SER A 347 -3.12 -27.81 2.06
N ALA A 348 -2.65 -27.17 0.99
CA ALA A 348 -1.38 -26.48 0.91
C ALA A 348 -1.54 -25.14 0.18
N ILE A 349 -0.75 -24.13 0.55
CA ILE A 349 -0.69 -22.85 -0.18
C ILE A 349 0.52 -22.90 -1.11
N VAL A 350 0.28 -22.87 -2.41
CA VAL A 350 1.32 -22.88 -3.44
C VAL A 350 1.54 -21.45 -3.93
N SER A 351 2.75 -20.92 -3.74
CA SER A 351 3.17 -19.61 -4.22
C SER A 351 4.27 -19.76 -5.26
N PHE A 352 4.27 -18.89 -6.25
CA PHE A 352 5.26 -18.84 -7.32
C PHE A 352 5.27 -17.43 -7.95
N ASP A 353 6.38 -17.11 -8.58
CA ASP A 353 6.49 -15.94 -9.45
C ASP A 353 6.28 -16.36 -10.91
N PRO A 354 5.70 -15.47 -11.73
CA PRO A 354 5.61 -15.70 -13.15
C PRO A 354 6.97 -15.94 -13.84
N PRO A 355 6.95 -16.56 -15.04
CA PRO A 355 8.11 -16.61 -15.92
C PRO A 355 8.65 -15.20 -16.23
N ILE A 356 9.94 -15.10 -16.58
CA ILE A 356 10.53 -13.82 -17.00
C ILE A 356 9.78 -13.25 -18.20
N ASN A 357 9.47 -14.13 -19.16
CA ASN A 357 8.79 -13.79 -20.41
C ASN A 357 7.26 -13.77 -20.30
N GLN A 358 6.70 -13.53 -19.10
CA GLN A 358 5.25 -13.59 -18.89
C GLN A 358 4.48 -12.65 -19.84
N ARG A 359 5.03 -11.44 -20.06
CA ARG A 359 4.43 -10.42 -20.92
C ARG A 359 4.53 -10.84 -22.37
N THR A 360 5.72 -11.17 -22.88
CA THR A 360 5.89 -11.54 -24.30
C THR A 360 5.13 -12.81 -24.64
N ALA A 361 5.10 -13.80 -23.74
CA ALA A 361 4.34 -15.02 -23.92
C ALA A 361 2.84 -14.86 -23.70
N GLN A 362 2.36 -13.71 -23.19
CA GLN A 362 0.93 -13.49 -22.84
C GLN A 362 0.37 -14.63 -21.99
N VAL A 363 1.00 -14.92 -20.84
CA VAL A 363 0.57 -16.00 -19.95
C VAL A 363 -0.86 -15.75 -19.46
N THR A 364 -1.75 -16.71 -19.73
CA THR A 364 -3.18 -16.60 -19.40
C THR A 364 -3.54 -17.34 -18.12
N SER A 365 -2.81 -18.41 -17.79
CA SER A 365 -3.07 -19.23 -16.61
C SER A 365 -1.86 -20.07 -16.20
N TYR A 366 -1.96 -20.67 -15.01
CA TYR A 366 -1.00 -21.61 -14.46
C TYR A 366 -1.73 -22.90 -14.09
N VAL A 367 -1.12 -24.04 -14.38
CA VAL A 367 -1.63 -25.35 -13.98
C VAL A 367 -0.77 -25.88 -12.85
N ILE A 368 -1.40 -26.15 -11.70
CA ILE A 368 -0.76 -26.71 -10.52
C ILE A 368 -1.20 -28.17 -10.38
N LYS A 369 -0.26 -29.09 -10.51
CA LYS A 369 -0.45 -30.53 -10.36
C LYS A 369 -0.01 -30.99 -8.98
N VAL A 370 -0.84 -31.81 -8.32
CA VAL A 370 -0.48 -32.55 -7.11
C VAL A 370 0.27 -33.81 -7.53
N ASN A 371 1.57 -33.88 -7.24
CA ASN A 371 2.43 -34.92 -7.82
C ASN A 371 2.05 -36.34 -7.40
N GLN A 372 1.48 -36.50 -6.21
CA GLN A 372 1.12 -37.79 -5.63
C GLN A 372 -0.19 -38.35 -6.17
N THR A 373 -1.11 -37.50 -6.63
CA THR A 373 -2.45 -37.92 -7.08
C THR A 373 -2.71 -37.64 -8.56
N GLY A 374 -1.88 -36.79 -9.18
CA GLY A 374 -2.08 -36.31 -10.55
C GLY A 374 -3.21 -35.27 -10.70
N ILE A 375 -3.86 -34.86 -9.61
CA ILE A 375 -4.95 -33.87 -9.65
C ILE A 375 -4.37 -32.51 -10.05
N GLU A 376 -5.03 -31.84 -10.99
CA GLU A 376 -4.63 -30.51 -11.46
C GLU A 376 -5.63 -29.43 -11.06
N LYS A 377 -5.11 -28.23 -10.81
CA LYS A 377 -5.89 -27.01 -10.58
C LYS A 377 -5.33 -25.90 -11.46
N THR A 378 -6.19 -25.29 -12.28
CA THR A 378 -5.84 -24.10 -13.06
C THR A 378 -6.13 -22.83 -12.26
N VAL A 379 -5.20 -21.90 -12.24
CA VAL A 379 -5.32 -20.58 -11.60
C VAL A 379 -4.80 -19.48 -12.53
N THR A 380 -5.23 -18.25 -12.33
CA THR A 380 -4.75 -17.09 -13.12
C THR A 380 -3.68 -16.28 -12.39
N ALA A 381 -3.50 -16.52 -11.09
CA ALA A 381 -2.57 -15.79 -10.25
C ALA A 381 -2.04 -16.65 -9.09
N SER A 382 -0.99 -16.14 -8.45
CA SER A 382 -0.33 -16.68 -7.26
C SER A 382 -0.59 -15.76 -6.06
N PRO A 383 -0.72 -16.28 -4.83
CA PRO A 383 -0.67 -17.69 -4.45
C PRO A 383 -2.00 -18.44 -4.70
N ALA A 384 -1.95 -19.77 -4.70
CA ALA A 384 -3.09 -20.65 -4.90
C ALA A 384 -3.23 -21.67 -3.75
N VAL A 385 -4.46 -21.90 -3.28
CA VAL A 385 -4.73 -22.92 -2.25
C VAL A 385 -5.15 -24.25 -2.89
N MET A 386 -4.41 -25.32 -2.63
CA MET A 386 -4.69 -26.69 -3.06
C MET A 386 -5.42 -27.43 -1.94
N THR A 387 -6.72 -27.70 -2.10
CA THR A 387 -7.58 -28.34 -1.09
C THR A 387 -7.79 -29.83 -1.35
N GLY A 388 -8.35 -30.57 -0.38
CA GLY A 388 -8.69 -31.99 -0.53
C GLY A 388 -7.52 -32.94 -0.27
N LEU A 389 -6.46 -32.43 0.37
CA LEU A 389 -5.30 -33.23 0.78
C LEU A 389 -5.58 -33.93 2.11
N SER A 390 -4.87 -35.03 2.38
CA SER A 390 -4.92 -35.73 3.66
C SER A 390 -3.86 -35.20 4.62
N ASN A 391 -4.24 -34.94 5.86
CA ASN A 391 -3.27 -34.57 6.90
C ASN A 391 -2.36 -35.76 7.23
N GLY A 392 -1.07 -35.50 7.44
CA GLY A 392 -0.05 -36.51 7.74
C GLY A 392 0.60 -37.18 6.51
N SER A 393 0.11 -36.92 5.30
CA SER A 393 0.72 -37.41 4.06
C SER A 393 1.62 -36.35 3.42
N ALA A 394 2.74 -36.78 2.81
CA ALA A 394 3.64 -35.87 2.10
C ALA A 394 3.11 -35.54 0.71
N TYR A 395 3.15 -34.25 0.35
CA TYR A 395 2.78 -33.73 -0.96
C TYR A 395 3.84 -32.81 -1.54
N SER A 396 3.92 -32.75 -2.86
CA SER A 396 4.66 -31.73 -3.62
C SER A 396 3.84 -31.35 -4.84
N PHE A 397 4.11 -30.16 -5.39
CA PHE A 397 3.34 -29.62 -6.50
C PHE A 397 4.25 -29.26 -7.64
N THR A 398 3.73 -29.43 -8.85
CA THR A 398 4.39 -29.03 -10.07
C THR A 398 3.55 -27.98 -10.77
N ILE A 399 4.18 -26.86 -11.15
CA ILE A 399 3.51 -25.70 -11.75
C ILE A 399 4.02 -25.52 -13.17
N THR A 400 3.11 -25.32 -14.11
CA THR A 400 3.40 -24.88 -15.47
C THR A 400 2.63 -23.60 -15.78
N ALA A 401 3.21 -22.73 -16.61
CA ALA A 401 2.55 -21.56 -17.18
C ALA A 401 1.95 -21.92 -18.55
N LYS A 402 0.78 -21.36 -18.87
CA LYS A 402 0.05 -21.65 -20.11
C LYS A 402 -0.33 -20.36 -20.83
N ASN A 403 -0.21 -20.38 -22.15
CA ASN A 403 -0.74 -19.37 -23.07
C ASN A 403 -1.47 -20.07 -24.24
N ALA A 404 -1.76 -19.34 -25.33
CA ALA A 404 -2.40 -19.93 -26.50
C ALA A 404 -1.48 -20.81 -27.37
N VAL A 405 -0.15 -20.66 -27.25
CA VAL A 405 0.85 -21.44 -28.01
C VAL A 405 1.08 -22.80 -27.35
N GLY A 406 1.09 -22.85 -26.02
CA GLY A 406 1.29 -24.10 -25.29
C GLY A 406 1.59 -23.88 -23.81
N ILE A 407 2.38 -24.79 -23.26
CA ILE A 407 2.67 -24.92 -21.83
C ILE A 407 4.19 -24.87 -21.63
N SER A 408 4.64 -24.23 -20.55
CA SER A 408 6.05 -24.15 -20.17
C SER A 408 6.63 -25.50 -19.73
N THR A 409 7.95 -25.54 -19.54
CA THR A 409 8.57 -26.53 -18.65
C THR A 409 8.03 -26.38 -17.23
N GLU A 410 8.09 -27.48 -16.49
CA GLU A 410 7.49 -27.57 -15.17
C GLU A 410 8.46 -27.18 -14.04
N ALA A 411 7.94 -26.58 -12.97
CA ALA A 411 8.69 -26.26 -11.77
C ALA A 411 8.08 -26.95 -10.55
N THR A 412 8.91 -27.63 -9.76
CA THR A 412 8.47 -28.43 -8.60
C THR A 412 8.74 -27.70 -7.29
N THR A 413 7.73 -27.61 -6.42
CA THR A 413 7.86 -27.03 -5.08
C THR A 413 8.66 -27.92 -4.13
N ASN A 414 9.03 -27.36 -2.97
CA ASN A 414 9.35 -28.17 -1.79
C ASN A 414 8.20 -29.14 -1.41
N GLY A 415 8.53 -30.15 -0.62
CA GLY A 415 7.54 -31.03 0.01
C GLY A 415 6.84 -30.37 1.20
N VAL A 416 5.58 -30.73 1.43
CA VAL A 416 4.78 -30.33 2.60
C VAL A 416 3.98 -31.50 3.14
N ILE A 417 3.75 -31.50 4.46
CA ILE A 417 2.85 -32.45 5.12
C ILE A 417 1.70 -31.63 5.73
N PRO A 418 0.50 -31.64 5.12
CA PRO A 418 -0.68 -30.99 5.67
C PRO A 418 -0.97 -31.48 7.11
N GLN A 419 -1.49 -30.59 7.94
CA GLN A 419 -1.76 -30.90 9.35
C GLN A 419 -3.06 -30.28 9.84
N ALA A 420 -3.71 -30.95 10.78
CA ALA A 420 -4.97 -30.46 11.34
C ALA A 420 -4.76 -29.15 12.11
N SER A 421 -5.62 -28.17 11.85
CA SER A 421 -5.71 -26.96 12.67
C SER A 421 -6.33 -27.27 14.04
N TRP A 422 -6.16 -26.37 15.00
CA TRP A 422 -6.67 -26.53 16.35
C TRP A 422 -8.20 -26.36 16.40
N LYS A 423 -8.84 -27.03 17.35
CA LYS A 423 -10.29 -26.91 17.56
C LYS A 423 -10.61 -25.51 18.08
N LYS A 424 -11.53 -24.82 17.40
CA LYS A 424 -11.93 -23.45 17.75
C LYS A 424 -13.25 -23.38 18.52
N THR A 425 -13.31 -22.48 19.50
CA THR A 425 -14.53 -22.14 20.26
C THR A 425 -14.65 -20.62 20.37
N THR A 426 -15.74 -20.05 19.87
CA THR A 426 -16.00 -18.61 19.93
C THR A 426 -16.42 -18.19 21.34
N ILE A 427 -15.80 -17.12 21.86
CA ILE A 427 -16.20 -16.45 23.11
C ILE A 427 -17.28 -15.41 22.82
N ASP A 428 -17.05 -14.57 21.82
CA ASP A 428 -17.97 -13.53 21.38
C ASP A 428 -18.07 -13.53 19.86
N SER A 429 -19.28 -13.75 19.35
CA SER A 429 -19.57 -13.76 17.92
C SER A 429 -19.89 -12.38 17.34
N THR A 430 -19.98 -11.36 18.18
CA THR A 430 -20.45 -10.00 17.85
C THR A 430 -19.36 -8.93 17.91
N ALA A 431 -18.13 -9.33 18.24
CA ALA A 431 -16.98 -8.47 18.42
C ALA A 431 -15.69 -9.21 18.00
N ASP A 432 -14.77 -8.49 17.36
CA ASP A 432 -13.53 -9.06 16.83
C ASP A 432 -12.49 -9.41 17.89
N GLY A 433 -12.36 -8.61 18.94
CA GLY A 433 -11.29 -8.77 19.93
C GLY A 433 -9.91 -8.43 19.38
N LYS A 434 -9.81 -7.45 18.47
CA LYS A 434 -8.56 -7.08 17.78
C LYS A 434 -7.38 -6.89 18.73
N TYR A 435 -7.57 -6.06 19.76
CA TYR A 435 -6.69 -5.92 20.90
C TYR A 435 -7.30 -6.66 22.09
N LEU A 436 -6.46 -7.36 22.86
CA LEU A 436 -6.94 -8.10 24.03
C LEU A 436 -5.86 -8.20 25.12
N ALA A 437 -6.34 -8.32 26.35
CA ALA A 437 -5.52 -8.61 27.52
C ALA A 437 -6.27 -9.51 28.51
N THR A 438 -5.53 -10.34 29.24
CA THR A 438 -6.11 -11.35 30.14
C THR A 438 -5.55 -11.24 31.56
N SER A 439 -6.40 -11.50 32.55
CA SER A 439 -5.98 -11.58 33.95
C SER A 439 -6.89 -12.54 34.74
N THR A 440 -6.64 -12.63 36.04
CA THR A 440 -7.53 -13.24 37.03
C THR A 440 -8.05 -12.14 37.95
N TYR A 441 -9.36 -12.08 38.12
CA TYR A 441 -10.02 -11.16 39.05
C TYR A 441 -11.03 -11.92 39.89
N ALA A 442 -10.95 -11.77 41.22
CA ALA A 442 -11.81 -12.47 42.17
C ALA A 442 -11.86 -13.99 41.91
N GLY A 443 -10.71 -14.58 41.57
CA GLY A 443 -10.55 -16.00 41.25
C GLY A 443 -11.12 -16.44 39.89
N LYS A 444 -11.60 -15.51 39.06
CA LYS A 444 -12.17 -15.80 37.73
C LYS A 444 -11.22 -15.34 36.62
N THR A 445 -11.11 -16.16 35.58
CA THR A 445 -10.43 -15.79 34.34
C THR A 445 -11.23 -14.72 33.60
N ILE A 446 -10.56 -13.63 33.21
CA ILE A 446 -11.17 -12.52 32.48
C ILE A 446 -10.37 -12.13 31.24
N VAL A 447 -11.07 -11.60 30.24
CA VAL A 447 -10.52 -11.08 28.98
C VAL A 447 -11.10 -9.69 28.73
N ALA A 448 -10.26 -8.66 28.74
CA ALA A 448 -10.62 -7.34 28.24
C ALA A 448 -10.22 -7.26 26.76
N TYR A 449 -11.09 -6.72 25.90
CA TYR A 449 -10.84 -6.68 24.47
C TYR A 449 -11.60 -5.57 23.76
N SER A 450 -11.06 -5.12 22.64
CA SER A 450 -11.65 -4.13 21.75
C SER A 450 -12.66 -4.76 20.79
N ASP A 451 -13.76 -4.07 20.50
CA ASP A 451 -14.66 -4.36 19.38
C ASP A 451 -14.53 -3.23 18.36
N THR A 452 -13.69 -3.43 17.34
CA THR A 452 -13.35 -2.34 16.41
C THR A 452 -14.47 -2.02 15.43
N GLN A 453 -15.40 -2.95 15.24
CA GLN A 453 -16.59 -2.76 14.41
C GLN A 453 -17.56 -1.75 15.03
N LYS A 454 -17.54 -1.59 16.35
CA LYS A 454 -18.45 -0.71 17.09
C LYS A 454 -17.76 0.36 17.94
N GLY A 455 -16.43 0.33 18.01
CA GLY A 455 -15.66 1.27 18.84
C GLY A 455 -15.79 1.01 20.35
N LEU A 456 -16.02 -0.23 20.78
CA LEU A 456 -16.33 -0.55 22.18
C LEU A 456 -15.18 -1.24 22.91
N LEU A 457 -15.09 -1.00 24.23
CA LEU A 457 -14.31 -1.81 25.15
C LEU A 457 -15.22 -2.83 25.82
N LYS A 458 -14.85 -4.12 25.77
CA LYS A 458 -15.66 -5.23 26.33
C LYS A 458 -14.86 -6.07 27.31
N LEU A 459 -15.57 -6.72 28.24
CA LEU A 459 -15.00 -7.63 29.23
C LEU A 459 -15.76 -8.97 29.20
N ALA A 460 -15.06 -10.05 28.92
CA ALA A 460 -15.56 -11.42 29.06
C ALA A 460 -15.06 -12.03 30.37
N THR A 461 -15.97 -12.60 31.16
CA THR A 461 -15.66 -13.29 32.42
C THR A 461 -16.07 -14.75 32.34
N TRP A 462 -15.17 -15.66 32.71
CA TRP A 462 -15.49 -17.07 32.83
C TRP A 462 -16.17 -17.35 34.16
N THR A 463 -17.39 -17.87 34.12
CA THR A 463 -18.20 -18.18 35.31
C THR A 463 -17.94 -19.57 35.90
N GLY A 464 -17.01 -20.34 35.32
CA GLY A 464 -16.84 -21.78 35.58
C GLY A 464 -17.62 -22.67 34.60
N LYS A 465 -18.72 -22.15 34.04
CA LYS A 465 -19.59 -22.87 33.08
C LYS A 465 -19.69 -22.21 31.72
N LYS A 466 -19.77 -20.87 31.68
CA LYS A 466 -19.91 -20.08 30.46
C LYS A 466 -19.16 -18.75 30.55
N TRP A 467 -18.90 -18.16 29.39
CA TRP A 467 -18.46 -16.76 29.28
C TRP A 467 -19.66 -15.82 29.42
N THR A 468 -19.49 -14.78 30.22
CA THR A 468 -20.43 -13.64 30.30
C THR A 468 -19.70 -12.40 29.81
N VAL A 469 -20.28 -11.71 28.82
CA VAL A 469 -19.71 -10.53 28.19
C VAL A 469 -20.49 -9.29 28.60
N GLN A 470 -19.77 -8.20 28.87
CA GLN A 470 -20.36 -6.87 29.11
C GLN A 470 -19.57 -5.80 28.35
N THR A 471 -20.25 -4.71 27.96
CA THR A 471 -19.60 -3.48 27.49
C THR A 471 -19.14 -2.67 28.69
N VAL A 472 -17.88 -2.25 28.67
CA VAL A 472 -17.27 -1.45 29.74
C VAL A 472 -17.36 0.04 29.41
N ASP A 473 -16.96 0.44 28.21
CA ASP A 473 -16.95 1.85 27.75
C ASP A 473 -17.13 1.93 26.21
N GLY A 474 -17.35 3.14 25.69
CA GLY A 474 -17.59 3.44 24.27
C GLY A 474 -19.07 3.55 23.89
N ASP A 475 -19.99 3.27 24.83
CA ASP A 475 -21.42 3.15 24.57
C ASP A 475 -22.28 4.28 25.17
N SER A 476 -21.70 5.15 26.01
CA SER A 476 -22.46 6.10 26.84
C SER A 476 -21.63 7.30 27.24
N THR A 477 -22.28 8.41 27.59
CA THR A 477 -21.64 9.58 28.21
C THR A 477 -21.90 9.68 29.72
N SER A 478 -22.58 8.69 30.30
CA SER A 478 -22.92 8.68 31.74
C SER A 478 -21.73 8.25 32.59
N GLY A 479 -21.53 8.91 33.74
CA GLY A 479 -20.52 8.49 34.73
C GLY A 479 -19.08 8.52 34.22
N ALA A 480 -18.71 9.53 33.43
CA ALA A 480 -17.40 9.72 32.77
C ALA A 480 -17.03 8.67 31.69
N LYS A 481 -18.00 7.86 31.26
CA LYS A 481 -17.90 7.09 30.02
C LYS A 481 -17.84 7.99 28.79
N THR A 482 -17.44 7.42 27.65
CA THR A 482 -17.43 8.10 26.35
C THR A 482 -18.22 7.34 25.28
N LYS A 483 -18.64 8.06 24.23
CA LYS A 483 -19.14 7.50 22.97
C LYS A 483 -18.09 7.49 21.85
N ASN A 484 -16.89 7.96 22.15
CA ASN A 484 -15.76 7.87 21.25
C ASN A 484 -15.40 6.40 20.98
N SER A 485 -14.70 6.15 19.88
CA SER A 485 -14.18 4.81 19.61
C SER A 485 -13.04 4.50 20.58
N VAL A 486 -13.27 3.59 21.52
CA VAL A 486 -12.28 3.15 22.52
C VAL A 486 -11.71 1.77 22.21
N ALA A 487 -11.79 1.36 20.94
CA ALA A 487 -11.39 0.05 20.46
C ALA A 487 -9.88 -0.04 20.10
N GLY A 488 -9.02 0.62 20.86
CA GLY A 488 -7.57 0.61 20.69
C GLY A 488 -6.84 -0.41 21.57
N SER A 489 -5.53 -0.21 21.75
CA SER A 489 -4.69 -1.05 22.60
C SER A 489 -5.22 -1.12 24.02
N VAL A 490 -5.19 -2.32 24.63
CA VAL A 490 -5.73 -2.57 25.98
C VAL A 490 -4.73 -3.33 26.85
N SER A 491 -4.59 -2.92 28.11
CA SER A 491 -3.89 -3.68 29.14
C SER A 491 -4.71 -3.80 30.43
N ILE A 492 -4.37 -4.79 31.25
CA ILE A 492 -5.16 -5.20 32.42
C ILE A 492 -4.27 -5.48 33.63
N CYS A 493 -4.60 -4.85 34.76
CA CYS A 493 -3.94 -5.09 36.03
C CYS A 493 -4.96 -5.22 37.14
N THR A 494 -4.67 -6.08 38.10
CA THR A 494 -5.47 -6.27 39.31
C THR A 494 -4.64 -5.98 40.53
N ASN A 495 -5.27 -5.44 41.57
CA ASN A 495 -4.61 -5.17 42.84
C ASN A 495 -5.60 -5.26 44.00
N LYS A 496 -5.06 -5.38 45.21
CA LYS A 496 -5.86 -5.48 46.43
C LYS A 496 -5.48 -4.37 47.40
N VAL A 497 -6.46 -3.56 47.80
CA VAL A 497 -6.30 -2.51 48.81
C VAL A 497 -7.23 -2.84 49.97
N GLY A 498 -6.65 -3.19 51.11
CA GLY A 498 -7.40 -3.75 52.24
C GLY A 498 -8.17 -5.01 51.83
N LYS A 499 -9.50 -4.97 51.93
CA LYS A 499 -10.39 -6.08 51.56
C LYS A 499 -10.91 -5.99 50.11
N THR A 500 -10.68 -4.88 49.42
CA THR A 500 -11.23 -4.64 48.09
C THR A 500 -10.23 -5.07 47.02
N GLU A 501 -10.70 -5.90 46.09
CA GLU A 501 -9.96 -6.25 44.88
C GLU A 501 -10.42 -5.35 43.74
N TYR A 502 -9.46 -4.69 43.10
CA TYR A 502 -9.66 -3.78 41.99
C TYR A 502 -9.24 -4.44 40.68
N LEU A 503 -10.06 -4.21 39.65
CA LEU A 503 -9.77 -4.52 38.26
C LEU A 503 -9.58 -3.21 37.52
N ASN A 504 -8.40 -3.01 36.94
CA ASN A 504 -8.05 -1.80 36.21
C ASN A 504 -7.78 -2.15 34.75
N LEU A 505 -8.54 -1.53 33.85
CA LEU A 505 -8.37 -1.62 32.41
C LEU A 505 -7.81 -0.29 31.91
N TYR A 506 -6.76 -0.35 31.11
CA TYR A 506 -6.14 0.79 30.46
C TYR A 506 -6.34 0.64 28.97
N TYR A 507 -6.83 1.68 28.32
CA TYR A 507 -7.26 1.57 26.92
C TYR A 507 -7.21 2.92 26.22
N ALA A 508 -7.03 2.87 24.91
CA ALA A 508 -6.94 4.04 24.07
C ALA A 508 -8.31 4.54 23.60
N ASP A 509 -8.51 5.85 23.67
CA ASP A 509 -9.53 6.59 22.92
C ASP A 509 -8.95 6.95 21.55
N LEU A 510 -9.47 6.33 20.49
CA LEU A 510 -8.95 6.52 19.13
C LEU A 510 -9.47 7.80 18.46
N THR A 511 -10.49 8.43 19.03
CA THR A 511 -11.07 9.69 18.53
C THR A 511 -10.27 10.87 19.06
N ASN A 512 -10.12 10.96 20.38
CA ASN A 512 -9.40 12.06 21.01
C ASN A 512 -7.88 11.82 21.11
N LYS A 513 -7.45 10.57 20.93
CA LYS A 513 -6.06 10.12 21.10
C LYS A 513 -5.58 10.03 22.54
N ASP A 514 -6.52 9.90 23.48
CA ASP A 514 -6.27 9.84 24.92
C ASP A 514 -5.96 8.42 25.42
N LEU A 515 -5.21 8.32 26.51
CA LEU A 515 -5.11 7.12 27.33
C LEU A 515 -6.13 7.18 28.47
N ARG A 516 -7.06 6.23 28.50
CA ARG A 516 -8.13 6.15 29.50
C ARG A 516 -7.93 4.97 30.46
N ARG A 517 -8.56 5.07 31.62
CA ARG A 517 -8.61 4.01 32.63
C ARG A 517 -10.04 3.78 33.12
N ALA A 518 -10.41 2.50 33.19
CA ALA A 518 -11.65 2.03 33.82
C ALA A 518 -11.29 1.14 35.02
N SER A 519 -11.73 1.51 36.22
CA SER A 519 -11.45 0.79 37.46
C SER A 519 -12.72 0.29 38.12
N TYR A 520 -12.77 -1.01 38.40
CA TYR A 520 -13.87 -1.70 39.05
C TYR A 520 -13.48 -2.17 40.44
N ASN A 521 -14.23 -1.75 41.45
CA ASN A 521 -13.96 -2.07 42.87
C ASN A 521 -14.76 -3.27 43.40
N GLY A 522 -15.33 -4.10 42.51
CA GLY A 522 -16.25 -5.18 42.87
C GLY A 522 -17.72 -4.79 42.92
N LYS A 523 -18.03 -3.47 42.89
CA LYS A 523 -19.42 -2.95 42.91
C LYS A 523 -19.71 -1.96 41.79
N LYS A 524 -18.81 -1.01 41.55
CA LYS A 524 -19.00 0.08 40.57
C LYS A 524 -17.76 0.30 39.74
N TRP A 525 -17.98 0.75 38.51
CA TRP A 525 -16.95 1.26 37.62
C TRP A 525 -16.69 2.75 37.90
N SER A 526 -15.45 3.16 37.66
CA SER A 526 -14.99 4.55 37.63
C SER A 526 -14.09 4.73 36.41
N PHE A 527 -14.17 5.90 35.79
CA PHE A 527 -13.49 6.20 34.53
C PHE A 527 -12.72 7.51 34.66
N GLU A 528 -11.51 7.56 34.08
CA GLU A 528 -10.67 8.75 34.05
C GLU A 528 -9.80 8.77 32.78
N VAL A 529 -9.43 9.97 32.33
CA VAL A 529 -8.34 10.16 31.35
C VAL A 529 -7.04 10.29 32.13
N ILE A 530 -6.04 9.48 31.75
CA ILE A 530 -4.71 9.49 32.37
C ILE A 530 -3.83 10.53 31.68
N ASP A 531 -3.79 10.52 30.35
CA ASP A 531 -2.95 11.41 29.54
C ASP A 531 -3.52 11.58 28.13
N GLY A 532 -3.00 12.54 27.37
CA GLY A 532 -3.43 12.88 26.00
C GLY A 532 -4.38 14.09 25.94
N ASP A 533 -5.01 14.43 27.05
CA ASP A 533 -5.92 15.58 27.20
C ASP A 533 -5.27 16.79 27.89
N GLY A 534 -3.94 16.88 27.85
CA GLY A 534 -3.20 18.04 28.33
C GLY A 534 -3.51 19.31 27.52
N PRO A 535 -3.14 20.51 28.03
CA PRO A 535 -3.38 21.76 27.32
C PRO A 535 -2.52 21.92 26.06
N THR A 536 -1.33 21.32 26.03
CA THR A 536 -0.36 21.40 24.93
C THR A 536 0.48 20.13 24.87
N ILE A 537 1.07 19.84 23.71
CA ILE A 537 2.11 18.80 23.58
C ILE A 537 3.36 19.28 24.34
N GLN A 538 3.77 18.55 25.37
CA GLN A 538 4.95 18.89 26.17
C GLN A 538 6.22 18.34 25.53
N SER A 539 7.22 19.19 25.28
CA SER A 539 8.49 18.75 24.69
C SER A 539 9.20 17.72 25.57
N TYR A 540 9.76 16.68 24.95
CA TYR A 540 10.57 15.69 25.65
C TYR A 540 11.84 16.26 26.31
N LYS A 541 12.25 17.49 25.95
CA LYS A 541 13.43 18.17 26.51
C LYS A 541 13.18 18.78 27.89
N GLU A 542 11.92 18.87 28.31
CA GLU A 542 11.54 19.40 29.61
C GLU A 542 11.62 18.30 30.68
N ALA A 543 12.33 18.58 31.78
CA ALA A 543 12.62 17.59 32.82
C ALA A 543 11.37 17.22 33.65
N ASP A 544 10.57 18.22 34.04
CA ASP A 544 9.35 18.01 34.83
C ASP A 544 8.20 17.63 33.92
N ARG A 545 7.74 16.38 33.99
CA ARG A 545 6.66 15.90 33.14
C ARG A 545 5.29 16.22 33.72
N VAL A 546 4.43 16.73 32.85
CA VAL A 546 3.00 16.94 33.11
C VAL A 546 2.18 16.19 32.08
N ARG A 547 0.86 16.20 32.27
CA ARG A 547 -0.11 15.72 31.30
C ARG A 547 0.07 16.44 29.96
N THR A 548 0.19 15.69 28.88
CA THR A 548 0.48 16.17 27.52
C THR A 548 -0.75 16.10 26.62
N ALA A 549 -0.78 16.89 25.54
CA ALA A 549 -1.78 16.81 24.47
C ALA A 549 -1.35 15.87 23.31
N SER A 550 -0.40 14.96 23.57
CA SER A 550 0.15 14.06 22.56
C SER A 550 -0.84 12.95 22.19
N ASP A 551 -0.71 12.39 20.98
CA ASP A 551 -1.35 11.12 20.66
C ASP A 551 -0.68 9.99 21.46
N VAL A 552 -1.42 9.44 22.42
CA VAL A 552 -0.97 8.35 23.30
C VAL A 552 -1.80 7.08 23.11
N SER A 553 -2.42 6.94 21.94
CA SER A 553 -3.42 5.89 21.65
C SER A 553 -2.83 4.58 21.09
N VAL A 554 -1.53 4.56 20.78
CA VAL A 554 -0.88 3.48 20.01
C VAL A 554 -0.66 2.21 20.83
N SER A 555 0.00 2.31 21.98
CA SER A 555 0.35 1.15 22.80
C SER A 555 0.34 1.51 24.29
N ASN A 556 -0.06 0.56 25.15
CA ASN A 556 0.04 0.71 26.59
C ASN A 556 0.29 -0.63 27.30
N ALA A 557 0.90 -0.56 28.48
CA ALA A 557 1.04 -1.69 29.39
C ALA A 557 1.00 -1.21 30.84
N CYS A 558 0.34 -1.96 31.72
CA CYS A 558 0.24 -1.61 33.14
C CYS A 558 1.10 -2.53 34.02
N ALA A 559 1.46 -2.02 35.19
CA ALA A 559 2.10 -2.75 36.27
C ALA A 559 1.57 -2.24 37.61
N ILE A 560 1.30 -3.13 38.56
CA ILE A 560 0.95 -2.73 39.93
C ILE A 560 1.85 -3.46 40.92
N THR A 561 2.53 -2.69 41.77
CA THR A 561 3.37 -3.19 42.87
C THR A 561 2.91 -2.56 44.18
N ALA A 562 3.60 -2.88 45.29
CA ALA A 562 3.37 -2.19 46.56
C ALA A 562 3.71 -0.69 46.50
N ALA A 563 4.55 -0.27 45.54
CA ALA A 563 4.94 1.13 45.36
C ALA A 563 3.87 1.97 44.64
N GLY A 564 2.84 1.33 44.05
CA GLY A 564 1.75 2.03 43.40
C GLY A 564 1.33 1.42 42.06
N GLU A 565 0.27 2.00 41.51
CA GLU A 565 -0.27 1.70 40.19
C GLU A 565 0.52 2.45 39.12
N GLN A 566 0.91 1.76 38.04
CA GLN A 566 1.79 2.29 37.00
C GLN A 566 1.24 1.91 35.62
N VAL A 567 1.30 2.84 34.68
CA VAL A 567 0.99 2.59 33.26
C VAL A 567 2.06 3.21 32.39
N PHE A 568 2.41 2.49 31.33
CA PHE A 568 3.43 2.85 30.35
C PHE A 568 2.78 2.93 28.98
N TYR A 569 3.15 3.90 28.17
CA TYR A 569 2.50 4.17 26.90
C TYR A 569 3.41 4.95 25.96
N ARG A 570 3.23 4.77 24.66
CA ARG A 570 3.96 5.52 23.64
C ARG A 570 3.31 6.89 23.40
N ASP A 571 4.14 7.92 23.31
CA ASP A 571 3.79 9.21 22.71
C ASP A 571 4.13 9.15 21.21
N GLU A 572 3.10 9.04 20.38
CA GLU A 572 3.24 8.97 18.92
C GLU A 572 3.63 10.32 18.31
N SER A 573 3.32 11.43 18.98
CA SER A 573 3.63 12.78 18.49
C SER A 573 5.14 13.08 18.56
N GLN A 574 5.85 12.43 19.48
CA GLN A 574 7.28 12.66 19.71
C GLN A 574 8.15 11.41 19.55
N GLY A 575 7.53 10.24 19.43
CA GLY A 575 8.23 8.97 19.26
C GLY A 575 8.80 8.37 20.55
N ILE A 576 8.44 8.89 21.74
CA ILE A 576 9.05 8.49 23.02
C ILE A 576 8.14 7.55 23.84
N LEU A 577 8.74 6.87 24.81
CA LEU A 577 8.03 6.02 25.76
C LEU A 577 7.82 6.76 27.07
N LEU A 578 6.57 6.94 27.48
CA LEU A 578 6.15 7.63 28.69
C LEU A 578 5.67 6.63 29.76
N GLY A 579 5.67 7.12 31.00
CA GLY A 579 5.08 6.44 32.16
C GLY A 579 4.23 7.40 32.99
N ALA A 580 3.21 6.85 33.65
CA ALA A 580 2.47 7.52 34.69
C ALA A 580 2.38 6.61 35.92
N VAL A 581 2.74 7.16 37.08
CA VAL A 581 2.71 6.49 38.38
C VAL A 581 1.69 7.17 39.27
N ARG A 582 0.80 6.39 39.87
CA ARG A 582 -0.23 6.91 40.75
C ARG A 582 0.33 7.28 42.12
N ASP A 583 0.17 8.53 42.51
CA ASP A 583 0.53 9.06 43.82
C ASP A 583 -0.74 9.64 44.50
N GLY A 584 -1.28 8.91 45.46
CA GLY A 584 -2.59 9.22 46.04
C GLY A 584 -3.71 9.23 44.98
N LYS A 585 -4.29 10.40 44.72
CA LYS A 585 -5.35 10.59 43.71
C LYS A 585 -4.81 11.04 42.36
N ASP A 586 -3.57 11.52 42.33
CA ASP A 586 -2.98 12.17 41.17
C ASP A 586 -2.02 11.22 40.44
N TRP A 587 -1.63 11.61 39.23
CA TRP A 587 -0.66 10.91 38.41
C TRP A 587 0.62 11.74 38.31
N ARG A 588 1.76 11.11 38.58
CA ARG A 588 3.08 11.66 38.29
C ARG A 588 3.57 11.07 36.97
N TYR A 589 3.99 11.93 36.05
CA TYR A 589 4.42 11.55 34.71
C TYR A 589 5.94 11.42 34.64
N GLU A 590 6.44 10.60 33.73
CA GLU A 590 7.88 10.36 33.52
C GLU A 590 8.18 9.98 32.06
N ILE A 591 9.40 10.22 31.61
CA ILE A 591 9.93 9.65 30.36
C ILE A 591 10.69 8.38 30.71
N ILE A 592 10.41 7.30 30.01
CA ILE A 592 11.09 6.01 30.19
C ILE A 592 12.24 5.91 29.20
N ASP A 593 12.00 6.03 27.90
CA ASP A 593 13.05 5.94 26.88
C ASP A 593 12.66 6.72 25.61
N GLY A 594 13.61 6.92 24.69
CA GLY A 594 13.38 7.61 23.41
C GLY A 594 13.89 9.05 23.36
N ASP A 595 14.35 9.62 24.47
CA ASP A 595 14.82 11.01 24.61
C ASP A 595 16.34 11.16 24.72
N SER A 596 17.10 10.08 24.92
CA SER A 596 18.52 10.18 25.31
C SER A 596 19.36 8.99 24.83
N LEU A 597 20.61 9.24 24.44
CA LEU A 597 21.60 8.18 24.14
C LEU A 597 22.51 7.83 25.33
N ASN A 598 22.34 8.51 26.47
CA ASN A 598 23.16 8.27 27.67
C ASN A 598 22.58 7.13 28.51
N ASN A 599 23.41 6.52 29.37
CA ASN A 599 22.97 5.49 30.33
C ASN A 599 22.23 4.29 29.69
N ASN A 600 22.70 3.86 28.51
CA ASN A 600 22.10 2.79 27.71
C ASN A 600 20.64 3.04 27.28
N ARG A 601 20.19 4.30 27.25
CA ARG A 601 18.89 4.73 26.70
C ARG A 601 18.97 4.84 25.16
N THR A 602 17.84 5.06 24.51
CA THR A 602 17.75 5.33 23.07
C THR A 602 17.12 6.68 22.79
N MET A 603 17.40 7.22 21.62
CA MET A 603 16.81 8.46 21.12
C MET A 603 16.03 8.17 19.83
N GLY A 604 14.80 8.66 19.76
CA GLY A 604 13.89 8.43 18.64
C GLY A 604 12.79 7.41 18.95
N ASP A 605 12.24 6.83 17.88
CA ASP A 605 10.98 6.08 17.89
C ASP A 605 11.03 4.78 18.71
N VAL A 606 10.29 4.72 19.81
CA VAL A 606 10.17 3.55 20.70
C VAL A 606 8.74 3.17 21.07
N GLY A 607 8.50 1.87 21.28
CA GLY A 607 7.28 1.38 21.92
C GLY A 607 6.05 1.29 21.02
N PHE A 608 6.22 0.99 19.73
CA PHE A 608 5.07 0.63 18.89
C PHE A 608 4.40 -0.65 19.41
N HIS A 609 5.22 -1.56 19.95
CA HIS A 609 4.82 -2.73 20.69
C HIS A 609 5.37 -2.63 22.12
N LEU A 610 4.49 -2.82 23.09
CA LEU A 610 4.82 -2.59 24.50
C LEU A 610 4.16 -3.66 25.37
N GLN A 611 4.92 -4.23 26.30
CA GLN A 611 4.42 -5.16 27.31
C GLN A 611 5.13 -4.95 28.65
N ALA A 612 4.41 -5.16 29.75
CA ALA A 612 4.98 -5.06 31.10
C ALA A 612 4.64 -6.30 31.95
N LYS A 613 5.57 -6.70 32.82
CA LYS A 613 5.37 -7.75 33.82
C LYS A 613 5.99 -7.38 35.16
N VAL A 614 5.34 -7.86 36.22
CA VAL A 614 5.78 -7.73 37.61
C VAL A 614 6.19 -9.10 38.14
N VAL A 615 7.38 -9.18 38.72
CA VAL A 615 7.88 -10.35 39.46
C VAL A 615 8.43 -9.89 40.81
N GLY A 616 7.75 -10.25 41.89
CA GLY A 616 8.03 -9.68 43.20
C GLY A 616 7.76 -8.17 43.21
N THR A 617 8.77 -7.37 43.52
CA THR A 617 8.72 -5.89 43.44
C THR A 617 9.19 -5.35 42.09
N LYS A 618 9.86 -6.17 41.28
CA LYS A 618 10.49 -5.72 40.04
C LYS A 618 9.46 -5.57 38.93
N VAL A 619 9.44 -4.38 38.33
CA VAL A 619 8.71 -4.09 37.09
C VAL A 619 9.68 -4.20 35.93
N SER A 620 9.26 -4.91 34.88
CA SER A 620 9.99 -5.02 33.61
C SER A 620 9.08 -4.61 32.46
N VAL A 621 9.56 -3.70 31.62
CA VAL A 621 8.87 -3.17 30.44
C VAL A 621 9.70 -3.49 29.21
N ILE A 622 9.15 -4.27 28.29
CA ILE A 622 9.79 -4.60 27.01
C ILE A 622 9.12 -3.80 25.88
N TYR A 623 9.94 -3.26 24.98
CA TYR A 623 9.51 -2.44 23.86
C TYR A 623 10.46 -2.57 22.68
N ASP A 624 9.96 -2.27 21.48
CA ASP A 624 10.76 -2.12 20.27
C ASP A 624 11.28 -0.68 20.10
N SER A 625 12.35 -0.51 19.32
CA SER A 625 12.90 0.79 18.94
C SER A 625 13.23 0.78 17.45
N VAL A 626 12.82 1.81 16.72
CA VAL A 626 13.13 2.02 15.32
C VAL A 626 14.28 3.01 15.20
N LEU A 627 15.39 2.55 14.63
CA LEU A 627 16.63 3.33 14.52
C LEU A 627 16.76 4.05 13.18
N SER A 628 16.15 3.51 12.12
CA SER A 628 16.13 4.13 10.81
C SER A 628 15.02 3.55 9.94
N VAL A 629 14.50 4.36 9.03
CA VAL A 629 13.47 3.98 8.05
C VAL A 629 13.91 4.33 6.63
N SER A 630 13.30 3.69 5.65
CA SER A 630 13.45 4.00 4.23
C SER A 630 12.87 5.38 3.92
N ASN A 631 13.59 6.17 3.11
CA ASN A 631 13.12 7.48 2.67
C ASN A 631 11.95 7.39 1.68
N VAL A 632 11.78 6.25 1.02
CA VAL A 632 10.78 6.05 -0.04
C VAL A 632 9.43 5.66 0.55
N ASP A 633 9.41 4.62 1.40
CA ASP A 633 8.17 3.98 1.86
C ASP A 633 8.03 3.97 3.40
N LYS A 634 8.96 4.61 4.11
CA LYS A 634 9.02 4.65 5.59
C LYS A 634 9.09 3.28 6.26
N SER A 635 9.43 2.23 5.52
CA SER A 635 9.64 0.90 6.09
C SER A 635 10.84 0.88 7.03
N THR A 636 10.76 0.12 8.12
CA THR A 636 11.85 0.01 9.10
C THR A 636 13.06 -0.66 8.47
N LEU A 637 14.18 0.04 8.46
CA LEU A 637 15.47 -0.47 7.96
C LEU A 637 16.38 -0.94 9.09
N ARG A 638 16.22 -0.41 10.30
CA ARG A 638 16.93 -0.86 11.51
C ARG A 638 16.05 -0.73 12.73
N GLY A 639 16.10 -1.72 13.62
CA GLY A 639 15.37 -1.66 14.87
C GLY A 639 15.87 -2.68 15.90
N ASP A 640 15.64 -2.34 17.17
CA ASP A 640 16.09 -3.06 18.35
C ASP A 640 14.89 -3.53 19.20
N VAL A 641 15.13 -4.53 20.05
CA VAL A 641 14.24 -4.87 21.17
C VAL A 641 14.94 -4.58 22.49
N ARG A 642 14.26 -3.84 23.36
CA ARG A 642 14.81 -3.25 24.58
C ARG A 642 13.96 -3.60 25.79
N ILE A 643 14.58 -3.59 26.96
CA ILE A 643 13.91 -3.77 28.24
C ILE A 643 14.37 -2.69 29.22
N ALA A 644 13.41 -2.08 29.90
CA ALA A 644 13.62 -1.22 31.05
C ALA A 644 13.09 -1.92 32.31
N SER A 645 13.82 -1.86 33.42
CA SER A 645 13.36 -2.43 34.68
C SER A 645 13.68 -1.57 35.89
N ARG A 646 12.83 -1.64 36.92
CA ARG A 646 13.01 -0.95 38.21
C ARG A 646 12.38 -1.75 39.36
N GLU A 647 12.76 -1.45 40.60
CA GLU A 647 12.21 -2.09 41.81
C GLU A 647 11.38 -1.13 42.67
N SER A 648 11.61 0.17 42.51
CA SER A 648 10.83 1.25 43.11
C SER A 648 9.87 1.90 42.09
N ALA A 649 9.19 2.96 42.52
CA ALA A 649 8.37 3.80 41.66
C ALA A 649 9.10 5.06 41.16
N PHE A 650 10.37 5.27 41.56
CA PHE A 650 11.12 6.48 41.23
C PHE A 650 11.69 6.43 39.80
N PRO A 651 11.70 7.55 39.05
CA PRO A 651 12.27 7.60 37.70
C PRO A 651 13.76 7.23 37.64
N GLU A 652 14.52 7.55 38.68
CA GLU A 652 15.97 7.38 38.71
C GLU A 652 16.41 5.91 38.84
N ASP A 653 15.49 5.01 39.17
CA ASP A 653 15.74 3.58 39.39
C ASP A 653 15.65 2.75 38.09
N TRP A 654 15.33 3.36 36.94
CA TRP A 654 15.28 2.65 35.68
C TRP A 654 16.65 2.12 35.25
N LYS A 655 16.68 0.83 34.91
CA LYS A 655 17.83 0.14 34.31
C LYS A 655 17.46 -0.33 32.93
N TYR A 656 18.28 0.01 31.94
CA TYR A 656 18.05 -0.25 30.52
C TYR A 656 18.98 -1.35 29.99
N GLN A 657 18.43 -2.21 29.14
CA GLN A 657 19.19 -3.22 28.43
C GLN A 657 18.64 -3.41 27.02
N THR A 658 19.52 -3.50 26.03
CA THR A 658 19.19 -3.96 24.68
C THR A 658 19.16 -5.48 24.67
N LEU A 659 18.01 -6.10 24.43
CA LEU A 659 17.85 -7.55 24.35
C LEU A 659 18.29 -8.10 22.98
N GLN A 660 18.00 -7.34 21.93
CA GLN A 660 18.43 -7.64 20.56
C GLN A 660 18.77 -6.33 19.88
N ALA A 661 20.05 -6.13 19.57
CA ALA A 661 20.51 -5.02 18.76
C ALA A 661 20.41 -5.37 17.27
N SER A 662 20.23 -4.33 16.45
CA SER A 662 20.41 -4.38 15.01
C SER A 662 21.85 -4.79 14.67
N GLY A 663 21.98 -5.90 13.94
CA GLY A 663 23.26 -6.50 13.58
C GLY A 663 23.16 -7.32 12.29
N THR A 664 24.25 -8.00 11.93
CA THR A 664 24.38 -8.68 10.62
C THR A 664 23.33 -9.76 10.36
N ASN A 665 22.90 -10.49 11.38
CA ASN A 665 21.93 -11.59 11.25
C ASN A 665 20.47 -11.14 11.41
N THR A 666 20.24 -10.11 12.23
CA THR A 666 18.94 -9.52 12.51
C THR A 666 19.10 -8.01 12.41
N ILE A 667 18.71 -7.46 11.26
CA ILE A 667 18.88 -6.03 10.95
C ILE A 667 17.75 -5.22 11.61
N VAL A 668 16.54 -5.78 11.62
CA VAL A 668 15.38 -5.23 12.32
C VAL A 668 14.83 -6.28 13.27
N ALA A 669 14.79 -5.94 14.56
CA ALA A 669 14.03 -6.68 15.56
C ALA A 669 12.80 -5.86 15.98
N GLY A 670 11.76 -6.52 16.47
CA GLY A 670 10.61 -5.85 17.10
C GLY A 670 9.38 -5.62 16.23
N TYR A 671 9.23 -6.32 15.09
CA TYR A 671 7.99 -6.27 14.29
C TYR A 671 6.72 -6.68 15.07
N ALA A 672 6.91 -7.43 16.15
CA ALA A 672 5.95 -7.72 17.20
C ALA A 672 6.72 -8.26 18.41
N LEU A 673 6.18 -8.17 19.63
CA LEU A 673 6.79 -8.75 20.82
C LEU A 673 5.78 -9.34 21.80
N ALA A 674 6.27 -10.16 22.72
CA ALA A 674 5.52 -10.76 23.81
C ALA A 674 6.38 -10.91 25.06
N LEU A 675 5.74 -10.80 26.23
CA LEU A 675 6.38 -11.00 27.54
C LEU A 675 5.46 -11.80 28.46
N THR A 676 6.00 -12.84 29.09
CA THR A 676 5.28 -13.58 30.13
C THR A 676 6.17 -13.99 31.29
N SER A 677 5.55 -14.20 32.45
CA SER A 677 6.20 -14.80 33.60
C SER A 677 6.26 -16.32 33.42
N GLY A 678 7.47 -16.86 33.32
CA GLY A 678 7.72 -18.30 33.40
C GLY A 678 7.79 -18.79 34.84
N SER A 679 8.12 -20.06 35.01
CA SER A 679 8.27 -20.68 36.33
C SER A 679 9.39 -20.07 37.20
N LYS A 680 10.47 -19.57 36.58
CA LYS A 680 11.65 -19.01 37.29
C LYS A 680 12.17 -17.69 36.72
N TYR A 681 11.75 -17.30 35.52
CA TYR A 681 12.30 -16.19 34.76
C TYR A 681 11.22 -15.58 33.85
N LEU A 682 11.48 -14.40 33.32
CA LEU A 682 10.63 -13.82 32.28
C LEU A 682 10.99 -14.43 30.93
N ASN A 683 9.99 -14.82 30.15
CA ASN A 683 10.17 -15.21 28.75
C ASN A 683 9.76 -14.04 27.85
N ALA A 684 10.66 -13.63 26.97
CA ALA A 684 10.39 -12.67 25.91
C ALA A 684 10.46 -13.35 24.54
N ALA A 685 9.65 -12.89 23.60
CA ALA A 685 9.73 -13.28 22.20
C ALA A 685 9.42 -12.10 21.29
N TRP A 686 9.97 -12.10 20.09
CA TRP A 686 9.71 -11.09 19.08
C TRP A 686 9.97 -11.62 17.67
N LEU A 687 9.56 -10.83 16.68
CA LEU A 687 9.84 -11.08 15.27
C LEU A 687 11.00 -10.23 14.79
N GLY A 688 11.83 -10.82 13.91
CA GLY A 688 12.99 -10.16 13.32
C GLY A 688 13.09 -10.37 11.81
N ALA A 689 13.88 -9.53 11.16
CA ALA A 689 14.22 -9.61 9.74
C ALA A 689 15.74 -9.64 9.53
N SER A 690 16.18 -10.50 8.64
CA SER A 690 17.52 -10.41 8.05
C SER A 690 17.56 -9.32 6.96
N GLY A 691 18.77 -8.94 6.52
CA GLY A 691 18.91 -7.96 5.44
C GLY A 691 18.28 -8.39 4.11
N ILE A 692 18.13 -9.70 3.86
CA ILE A 692 17.56 -10.22 2.61
C ILE A 692 16.02 -10.20 2.58
N SER A 693 15.38 -10.12 3.75
CA SER A 693 13.92 -10.20 3.85
C SER A 693 13.26 -8.85 4.05
N LEU A 694 14.03 -7.78 4.25
CA LEU A 694 13.50 -6.44 4.47
C LEU A 694 12.53 -6.02 3.35
N PRO A 695 11.40 -5.37 3.69
CA PRO A 695 10.99 -4.92 5.04
C PRO A 695 10.15 -5.95 5.82
N LYS A 696 10.17 -7.23 5.44
CA LYS A 696 9.36 -8.29 6.07
C LYS A 696 10.20 -9.10 7.07
N ALA A 697 9.56 -9.50 8.17
CA ALA A 697 10.16 -10.44 9.11
C ALA A 697 10.40 -11.80 8.43
N ASP A 698 11.48 -12.48 8.82
CA ASP A 698 11.82 -13.84 8.38
C ASP A 698 12.29 -14.74 9.54
N GLN A 699 12.23 -14.21 10.77
CA GLN A 699 12.72 -14.85 11.98
C GLN A 699 11.70 -14.73 13.11
N ILE A 700 11.56 -15.82 13.87
CA ILE A 700 11.02 -15.79 15.24
C ILE A 700 12.19 -15.86 16.22
N GLN A 701 12.13 -15.07 17.28
CA GLN A 701 13.21 -14.97 18.26
C GLN A 701 12.67 -15.00 19.69
N TRP A 702 13.43 -15.55 20.63
CA TRP A 702 13.06 -15.55 22.05
C TRP A 702 14.28 -15.58 22.98
N SER A 703 14.05 -15.14 24.22
CA SER A 703 15.07 -15.13 25.27
C SER A 703 14.43 -15.32 26.64
N ARG A 704 15.13 -16.04 27.52
CA ARG A 704 14.90 -16.08 28.96
C ARG A 704 15.68 -14.93 29.60
N ILE A 705 14.96 -13.90 30.02
CA ILE A 705 15.55 -12.67 30.53
C ILE A 705 16.37 -12.95 31.78
N GLY A 706 17.63 -12.51 31.78
CA GLY A 706 18.58 -12.70 32.88
C GLY A 706 19.26 -14.08 32.92
N ILE A 707 18.96 -14.97 31.96
CA ILE A 707 19.57 -16.30 31.86
C ILE A 707 20.31 -16.45 30.54
N ASP A 708 19.64 -16.15 29.43
CA ASP A 708 20.24 -16.32 28.11
C ASP A 708 21.14 -15.13 27.79
N LEU A 709 22.39 -15.41 27.36
CA LEU A 709 23.36 -14.39 26.96
C LEU A 709 23.02 -13.75 25.61
N SER A 710 22.27 -14.47 24.77
CA SER A 710 21.83 -13.99 23.46
C SER A 710 20.50 -14.63 23.08
N PRO A 711 19.67 -13.97 22.27
CA PRO A 711 18.40 -14.52 21.82
C PRO A 711 18.57 -15.74 20.92
N ILE A 712 17.66 -16.70 21.06
CA ILE A 712 17.57 -17.88 20.20
C ILE A 712 16.68 -17.51 19.01
N THR A 713 17.06 -17.97 17.81
CA THR A 713 16.40 -17.62 16.54
C THR A 713 16.00 -18.87 15.77
N ALA A 714 14.82 -18.85 15.14
CA ALA A 714 14.37 -19.89 14.20
C ALA A 714 13.70 -19.28 12.95
N LYS A 715 13.76 -20.03 11.83
CA LYS A 715 13.08 -19.71 10.56
C LYS A 715 11.72 -20.43 10.48
N THR A 716 10.87 -20.00 9.55
CA THR A 716 9.48 -20.48 9.40
C THR A 716 9.17 -21.00 7.99
N ASP A 717 10.19 -21.46 7.27
CA ASP A 717 10.18 -21.61 5.82
C ASP A 717 8.98 -22.38 5.26
N TYR A 718 8.53 -23.46 5.91
CA TYR A 718 7.39 -24.27 5.44
C TYR A 718 6.00 -23.76 5.86
N PHE A 719 5.94 -22.75 6.72
CA PHE A 719 4.71 -22.15 7.23
C PHE A 719 4.48 -20.73 6.72
N GLY A 720 5.50 -20.18 6.06
CA GLY A 720 5.47 -18.90 5.36
C GLY A 720 6.01 -17.76 6.22
N VAL A 721 5.77 -16.53 5.77
CA VAL A 721 6.39 -15.34 6.37
C VAL A 721 5.85 -15.14 7.80
N PRO A 722 6.72 -15.03 8.83
CA PRO A 722 6.30 -14.76 10.19
C PRO A 722 5.74 -13.34 10.30
N SER A 723 4.67 -13.17 11.08
CA SER A 723 3.95 -11.91 11.25
C SER A 723 3.35 -11.83 12.65
N GLY A 724 3.02 -10.61 13.09
CA GLY A 724 2.27 -10.42 14.33
C GLY A 724 0.85 -10.99 14.22
N PRO A 725 0.21 -11.32 15.36
CA PRO A 725 0.67 -11.11 16.73
C PRO A 725 1.57 -12.24 17.26
N VAL A 726 2.26 -12.02 18.38
CA VAL A 726 3.14 -13.01 19.05
C VAL A 726 2.69 -13.27 20.49
N ALA A 727 2.83 -14.52 20.95
CA ALA A 727 2.78 -14.88 22.38
C ALA A 727 3.89 -15.87 22.72
N VAL A 728 4.26 -15.96 24.00
CA VAL A 728 5.31 -16.86 24.48
C VAL A 728 4.95 -17.45 25.84
N ASP A 729 5.41 -18.67 26.09
CA ASP A 729 5.47 -19.31 27.41
C ASP A 729 6.76 -20.13 27.59
N ASP A 730 6.89 -20.90 28.67
CA ASP A 730 8.09 -21.72 28.95
C ASP A 730 8.41 -22.75 27.86
N SER A 731 7.39 -23.25 27.15
CA SER A 731 7.47 -24.37 26.21
C SER A 731 7.34 -23.97 24.74
N ALA A 732 6.63 -22.89 24.43
CA ALA A 732 6.23 -22.58 23.06
C ALA A 732 6.08 -21.08 22.78
N LEU A 733 6.08 -20.75 21.50
CA LEU A 733 5.67 -19.47 20.95
C LEU A 733 4.40 -19.63 20.13
N ILE A 734 3.61 -18.56 20.03
CA ILE A 734 2.59 -18.37 19.00
C ILE A 734 3.02 -17.21 18.13
N PHE A 735 2.82 -17.31 16.83
CA PHE A 735 3.12 -16.25 15.87
C PHE A 735 2.21 -16.37 14.64
N GLY A 736 2.01 -15.27 13.92
CA GLY A 736 1.36 -15.28 12.61
C GLY A 736 2.26 -15.92 11.55
N CYS A 737 1.71 -16.73 10.64
CA CYS A 737 2.46 -17.47 9.61
C CYS A 737 1.74 -17.44 8.26
N GLN A 738 2.17 -16.56 7.34
CA GLN A 738 1.46 -16.28 6.08
C GLN A 738 -0.02 -15.95 6.33
N GLU A 739 -0.28 -14.91 7.13
CA GLU A 739 -1.62 -14.46 7.54
C GLU A 739 -2.43 -15.50 8.35
N ARG A 740 -1.84 -16.63 8.73
CA ARG A 740 -2.48 -17.64 9.58
C ARG A 740 -1.85 -17.64 10.96
N LEU A 741 -2.21 -18.58 11.83
CA LEU A 741 -1.61 -18.67 13.17
C LEU A 741 -0.89 -20.00 13.35
N CYS A 742 0.35 -19.93 13.85
CA CYS A 742 1.20 -21.08 14.10
C CYS A 742 1.74 -21.06 15.53
N THR A 743 2.19 -22.22 16.00
CA THR A 743 2.98 -22.35 17.23
C THR A 743 4.33 -22.98 16.93
N TYR A 744 5.37 -22.53 17.62
CA TYR A 744 6.70 -23.13 17.63
C TYR A 744 6.97 -23.76 19.00
N ASN A 745 7.28 -25.05 19.04
CA ASN A 745 7.68 -25.74 20.27
C ASN A 745 9.20 -25.61 20.47
N LYS A 746 9.60 -25.05 21.61
CA LYS A 746 11.01 -24.75 21.92
C LYS A 746 11.85 -25.99 22.18
N THR A 747 11.24 -27.11 22.55
CA THR A 747 11.94 -28.35 22.92
C THR A 747 12.26 -29.20 21.70
N ASP A 748 11.26 -29.51 20.88
CA ASP A 748 11.43 -30.35 19.68
C ASP A 748 11.66 -29.54 18.39
N GLN A 749 11.62 -28.20 18.49
CA GLN A 749 11.84 -27.26 17.39
C GLN A 749 10.85 -27.39 16.24
N THR A 750 9.64 -27.91 16.50
CA THR A 750 8.59 -28.09 15.49
C THR A 750 7.63 -26.91 15.41
N ILE A 751 7.11 -26.64 14.20
CA ILE A 751 6.03 -25.69 13.96
C ILE A 751 4.72 -26.44 13.70
N ASN A 752 3.65 -26.03 14.37
CA ASN A 752 2.31 -26.58 14.16
C ASN A 752 1.30 -25.49 13.82
N LEU A 753 0.30 -25.82 13.00
CA LEU A 753 -0.75 -24.90 12.59
C LEU A 753 -1.81 -24.78 13.68
N ILE A 754 -2.06 -23.57 14.18
CA ILE A 754 -3.16 -23.28 15.10
C ILE A 754 -4.44 -23.00 14.32
N SER A 755 -4.39 -22.12 13.32
CA SER A 755 -5.55 -21.75 12.51
C SER A 755 -5.21 -21.71 11.03
N ALA A 756 -6.14 -22.20 10.18
CA ALA A 756 -6.07 -22.04 8.74
C ALA A 756 -6.78 -20.76 8.23
N THR A 757 -7.46 -20.02 9.10
CA THR A 757 -8.14 -18.76 8.74
C THR A 757 -7.15 -17.61 8.65
N ASN A 758 -7.49 -16.60 7.86
CA ASN A 758 -6.78 -15.32 7.86
C ASN A 758 -6.87 -14.65 9.27
N MET A 759 -5.75 -14.08 9.71
CA MET A 759 -5.48 -13.49 11.02
C MET A 759 -4.93 -12.06 10.90
N SER A 760 -4.92 -11.46 9.71
CA SER A 760 -4.42 -10.10 9.45
C SER A 760 -5.08 -9.04 10.34
N ASP A 761 -6.32 -9.27 10.76
CA ASP A 761 -7.06 -8.37 11.65
C ASP A 761 -6.64 -8.47 13.14
N ALA A 762 -5.89 -9.50 13.55
CA ALA A 762 -5.51 -9.71 14.95
C ALA A 762 -4.27 -8.88 15.32
N LYS A 763 -4.34 -8.15 16.45
CA LYS A 763 -3.19 -7.39 16.98
C LYS A 763 -2.58 -8.00 18.24
N ASN A 764 -3.34 -8.82 18.97
CA ASN A 764 -2.82 -9.57 20.12
C ASN A 764 -3.22 -11.04 20.06
N VAL A 765 -2.36 -11.89 20.62
CA VAL A 765 -2.63 -13.29 20.94
C VAL A 765 -2.05 -13.58 22.32
N THR A 766 -2.68 -14.49 23.07
CA THR A 766 -2.16 -14.89 24.38
C THR A 766 -2.49 -16.35 24.68
N TRP A 767 -1.70 -16.94 25.58
CA TRP A 767 -2.02 -18.20 26.21
C TRP A 767 -2.99 -17.96 27.38
N ILE A 768 -4.09 -18.70 27.43
CA ILE A 768 -5.07 -18.62 28.50
C ILE A 768 -5.43 -20.00 29.02
N THR A 769 -5.61 -20.13 30.33
CA THR A 769 -6.08 -21.37 30.96
C THR A 769 -7.51 -21.19 31.45
N VAL A 770 -8.41 -22.06 30.98
CA VAL A 770 -9.83 -22.09 31.35
C VAL A 770 -10.17 -23.52 31.77
N ASN A 771 -10.69 -23.68 32.98
CA ASN A 771 -10.98 -25.01 33.56
C ASN A 771 -9.81 -26.00 33.44
N LYS A 772 -8.59 -25.56 33.77
CA LYS A 772 -7.34 -26.35 33.70
C LYS A 772 -6.93 -26.79 32.28
N VAL A 773 -7.59 -26.28 31.24
CA VAL A 773 -7.21 -26.52 29.84
C VAL A 773 -6.59 -25.24 29.27
N LYS A 774 -5.46 -25.38 28.57
CA LYS A 774 -4.73 -24.28 27.95
C LYS A 774 -5.21 -24.07 26.52
N TYR A 775 -5.38 -22.79 26.15
CA TYR A 775 -5.84 -22.36 24.83
C TYR A 775 -4.97 -21.21 24.32
N ALA A 776 -4.89 -21.08 23.01
CA ALA A 776 -4.52 -19.82 22.37
C ALA A 776 -5.78 -18.96 22.21
N LEU A 777 -5.75 -17.70 22.63
CA LEU A 777 -6.84 -16.75 22.53
C LEU A 777 -6.47 -15.61 21.58
N VAL A 778 -7.29 -15.39 20.56
CA VAL A 778 -7.01 -14.45 19.47
C VAL A 778 -8.30 -14.05 18.74
N ALA A 779 -8.28 -12.91 18.05
CA ALA A 779 -9.28 -12.55 17.05
C ALA A 779 -9.17 -13.46 15.82
N SER A 780 -10.27 -14.05 15.35
CA SER A 780 -10.29 -14.89 14.14
C SER A 780 -11.61 -14.74 13.39
N GLY A 781 -11.55 -14.33 12.12
CA GLY A 781 -12.74 -14.13 11.28
C GLY A 781 -13.75 -13.14 11.88
N GLY A 782 -13.25 -12.03 12.43
CA GLY A 782 -14.08 -11.00 13.08
C GLY A 782 -14.69 -11.41 14.43
N LYS A 783 -14.14 -12.44 15.10
CA LYS A 783 -14.66 -12.99 16.36
C LYS A 783 -13.57 -13.29 17.38
N LEU A 784 -13.82 -13.01 18.66
CA LEU A 784 -12.95 -13.44 19.76
C LEU A 784 -13.03 -14.97 19.96
N THR A 785 -11.91 -15.68 19.80
CA THR A 785 -11.91 -17.14 19.65
C THR A 785 -10.81 -17.84 20.45
N LEU A 786 -11.14 -18.97 21.08
CA LEU A 786 -10.21 -19.90 21.72
C LEU A 786 -9.84 -21.02 20.76
N PHE A 787 -8.56 -21.39 20.73
CA PHE A 787 -8.03 -22.52 19.98
C PHE A 787 -7.40 -23.53 20.94
N ARG A 788 -7.80 -24.80 20.80
CA ARG A 788 -7.31 -25.93 21.60
C ARG A 788 -6.59 -26.93 20.70
N LYS A 789 -5.39 -27.34 21.11
CA LYS A 789 -4.66 -28.43 20.46
C LYS A 789 -5.57 -29.68 20.33
N PRO A 790 -5.58 -30.37 19.16
CA PRO A 790 -6.49 -31.48 18.85
C PRO A 790 -6.58 -32.58 19.90
#